data_AF-A0A920AUA0-F1
#
_entry.id   AF-A0A920AUA0-F1
#
_cell.length_a   1.000
_cell.length_b   1.000
_cell.length_c   1.000
_cell.angle_alpha   90.00
_cell.angle_beta   90.00
_cell.angle_gamma   90.00
#
_symmetry.space_group_name_H-M   'P 1'
#
loop_
_entity.id
_entity.type
_entity.pdbx_description
1 polymer ?
#
loop_
_entity_poly.entity_id
_entity_poly.type
_entity_poly.pdbx_seq_one_letter_code
_entity_poly.pdbx_strand_id
1 'polypeptide(L)'
;MKKYLVLIFTLSFIFSFGQNAIVGNGFTCCWGSAGNSNYGYEYFDASAGNSYISIQNARNAGGNNYFRFGVDWGGTLKQITITPGSDTVVTAGNEYTLNPNNTNSGAMVINAPNTTDNYVFKTYDAGSDPTGKFIFFKVDGTVRTISSVSTHSVYSGNDQIITATLSGALSSGQGVYLRYTADNFTSSTITEMSCSGTSCTGTIPAATNSNNADIKYYVFTSGDGLTISHANADWYTINMNNNSDNNYSYNSTTQLDQGYGVFGYSFDSPTDTAEDNGTANDSDFVSDSELGNGKALSEWTGNGVTLTHNTSENKGVLGSASGSMQVAVPDGNSDYIQTRQRGNGAYVDADYAFTKGTGNTNTRIEDQATLSFWMKSPVTTSENSGYRVVLFDGGSEQQYSSWSDISTAGSWVEYTLGLGYNGTDDNAVSQRFGTIDEGLRIRIQFGTGLANQTVYIDDITVTGLDVPWYGEYGSGESSHGNWAINGLPSKYDDVVVDDDFYHSANNALKINDATFEVNNLYLRDGGSITLRDSEYSSTSYPRSLIVNGNMKIESGGVLSVNKGSELEIKGNLTDLNTSGGNVIFHSDQDQFSALTVDGSFTNGGSGNKLRYNLYINGVDASSAQGSHGWDLKGSPLNNGWVNGSAFAQNGNQYALGTYNSSTNSFSSTTTSGSNNLTNSTGYAMAKAGSGGTVAITGGAQTAQQTIELTHPGGGSHWNLLANPFTTYVAISSDAVTDSDAGGNVWTKNNSIVGYTDSQAAIYLWNGTDYSDIINGTTNTARYLAPGQAFFVSFDSDNTENSGEVEATFTFQENHQTTLRGMSLITTDDAIAGDIMEENRAELHLNLEQNSFSRDTKIIYMEDMTDGIDKGYDAAPFIIEGESFDIVTRVPSEDDGINLAIQTLNFSEVLQEKIIPLGINALGGEEMTISISHRTTPADLNIYLEDTEEGSMTNLLDGTTY
;
A
#
# COMPACT_ATOMS: atom_id res chain seq x y z
N MET A 1 60.40 -30.60 27.53
CA MET A 1 59.99 -32.02 27.59
C MET A 1 59.07 -32.28 26.40
N LYS A 2 59.35 -33.29 25.56
CA LYS A 2 58.50 -33.67 24.42
C LYS A 2 57.30 -34.50 24.89
N LYS A 3 56.11 -34.27 24.31
CA LYS A 3 55.29 -35.26 23.57
C LYS A 3 53.97 -34.63 23.06
N TYR A 4 53.58 -35.06 21.87
CA TYR A 4 52.48 -34.60 21.02
C TYR A 4 51.10 -35.18 21.40
N LEU A 5 50.02 -34.53 20.93
CA LEU A 5 48.81 -35.19 20.42
C LEU A 5 48.18 -34.31 19.31
N VAL A 6 47.74 -34.94 18.23
CA VAL A 6 46.97 -34.39 17.10
C VAL A 6 45.52 -34.85 17.25
N LEU A 7 44.52 -33.98 16.99
CA LEU A 7 43.29 -34.36 16.29
C LEU A 7 42.56 -33.13 15.71
N ILE A 8 41.95 -33.33 14.55
CA ILE A 8 41.24 -32.41 13.65
C ILE A 8 39.88 -32.00 14.24
N PHE A 9 39.44 -30.77 13.98
CA PHE A 9 38.02 -30.44 13.82
C PHE A 9 37.83 -29.53 12.60
N THR A 10 37.14 -30.06 11.58
CA THR A 10 36.31 -29.28 10.66
C THR A 10 35.21 -28.61 11.49
N LEU A 11 35.10 -27.29 11.46
CA LEU A 11 33.88 -26.60 11.88
C LEU A 11 33.25 -25.94 10.65
N SER A 12 32.29 -26.65 10.07
CA SER A 12 31.21 -26.02 9.33
C SER A 12 30.35 -25.30 10.37
N PHE A 13 30.26 -23.97 10.30
CA PHE A 13 29.22 -23.26 11.05
C PHE A 13 27.88 -23.53 10.37
N ILE A 14 27.19 -24.57 10.85
CA ILE A 14 25.75 -24.67 10.71
C ILE A 14 25.19 -23.90 11.91
N PHE A 15 24.56 -22.76 11.67
CA PHE A 15 23.70 -22.15 12.67
C PHE A 15 22.57 -23.14 12.96
N SER A 16 22.67 -23.88 14.07
CA SER A 16 21.54 -24.64 14.60
C SER A 16 20.68 -23.68 15.40
N PHE A 17 19.74 -23.03 14.71
CA PHE A 17 18.57 -22.47 15.38
C PHE A 17 17.84 -23.63 16.03
N GLY A 18 17.49 -23.49 17.30
CA GLY A 18 16.73 -24.55 17.94
C GLY A 18 15.41 -24.79 17.19
N GLN A 19 15.07 -26.03 16.89
CA GLN A 19 13.96 -26.34 15.99
C GLN A 19 13.20 -27.61 16.41
N ASN A 20 11.87 -27.54 16.29
CA ASN A 20 10.98 -28.70 16.44
C ASN A 20 11.08 -29.59 15.22
N ALA A 21 10.98 -30.90 15.41
CA ALA A 21 10.98 -31.86 14.31
C ALA A 21 9.91 -32.93 14.51
N ILE A 22 9.56 -33.61 13.43
CA ILE A 22 8.89 -34.91 13.47
C ILE A 22 9.94 -36.00 13.25
N VAL A 23 9.76 -37.17 13.86
CA VAL A 23 10.66 -38.32 13.73
C VAL A 23 9.91 -39.65 13.79
N GLY A 24 10.35 -40.67 13.06
CA GLY A 24 9.83 -42.03 13.14
C GLY A 24 9.00 -42.47 11.93
N ASN A 25 8.83 -43.80 11.79
CA ASN A 25 8.34 -44.37 10.54
C ASN A 25 6.83 -44.20 10.33
N GLY A 26 6.50 -43.15 9.60
CA GLY A 26 5.16 -42.71 9.30
C GLY A 26 5.07 -41.25 8.92
N PHE A 27 6.03 -40.44 9.38
CA PHE A 27 6.27 -39.04 8.97
C PHE A 27 7.74 -38.60 9.07
N THR A 28 8.71 -39.52 9.20
CA THR A 28 10.09 -39.41 8.67
C THR A 28 10.65 -40.83 8.40
N CYS A 29 11.92 -40.96 8.00
CA CYS A 29 12.60 -42.27 8.00
C CYS A 29 13.31 -42.52 9.32
N CYS A 30 13.21 -43.78 9.78
CA CYS A 30 14.03 -44.33 10.86
C CYS A 30 13.79 -43.70 12.25
N TRP A 31 14.34 -44.35 13.27
CA TRP A 31 14.33 -43.86 14.64
C TRP A 31 15.79 -43.64 15.07
N GLY A 32 16.18 -42.39 15.34
CA GLY A 32 17.44 -42.07 16.01
C GLY A 32 17.42 -42.48 17.49
N SER A 33 18.58 -42.49 18.15
CA SER A 33 18.66 -42.69 19.61
C SER A 33 18.26 -41.39 20.32
N ALA A 34 17.15 -41.43 21.07
CA ALA A 34 16.64 -40.27 21.80
C ALA A 34 17.71 -39.74 22.77
N GLY A 35 17.95 -38.42 22.77
CA GLY A 35 19.00 -37.80 23.59
C GLY A 35 20.34 -37.59 22.91
N ASN A 36 20.62 -38.31 21.81
CA ASN A 36 21.99 -38.45 21.29
C ASN A 36 22.12 -38.34 19.77
N SER A 37 21.02 -38.27 19.02
CA SER A 37 21.04 -38.19 17.56
C SER A 37 19.77 -37.55 17.02
N ASN A 38 19.91 -36.62 16.06
CA ASN A 38 18.83 -36.05 15.25
C ASN A 38 18.58 -36.86 13.96
N TYR A 39 19.10 -38.08 13.86
CA TYR A 39 18.90 -38.93 12.69
C TYR A 39 17.40 -39.22 12.49
N GLY A 40 16.90 -38.87 11.30
CA GLY A 40 15.50 -39.00 10.95
C GLY A 40 14.63 -37.86 11.46
N TYR A 41 15.19 -36.71 11.85
CA TYR A 41 14.42 -35.51 12.17
C TYR A 41 14.06 -34.77 10.88
N GLU A 42 12.81 -34.33 10.80
CA GLU A 42 12.35 -33.41 9.77
C GLU A 42 11.78 -32.17 10.44
N TYR A 43 12.47 -31.05 10.27
CA TYR A 43 12.26 -29.86 11.06
C TYR A 43 11.03 -29.07 10.60
N PHE A 44 10.47 -28.29 11.52
CA PHE A 44 9.29 -27.44 11.28
C PHE A 44 9.73 -26.03 10.89
N ASP A 45 9.05 -25.45 9.91
CA ASP A 45 9.24 -24.07 9.51
C ASP A 45 8.47 -23.10 10.42
N ALA A 46 8.93 -21.85 10.48
CA ALA A 46 8.14 -20.79 11.10
C ALA A 46 6.80 -20.62 10.35
N SER A 47 5.76 -20.26 11.08
CA SER A 47 4.41 -20.08 10.55
C SER A 47 3.76 -18.84 11.17
N ALA A 48 2.43 -18.71 11.10
CA ALA A 48 1.75 -17.55 11.68
C ALA A 48 2.04 -17.41 13.19
N GLY A 49 2.29 -16.17 13.64
CA GLY A 49 2.65 -15.85 15.02
C GLY A 49 3.90 -16.60 15.49
N ASN A 50 3.89 -17.09 16.74
CA ASN A 50 4.99 -17.88 17.30
C ASN A 50 4.84 -19.40 17.04
N SER A 51 4.02 -19.78 16.04
CA SER A 51 3.75 -21.19 15.74
C SER A 51 4.67 -21.74 14.65
N TYR A 52 4.81 -23.05 14.64
CA TYR A 52 5.65 -23.77 13.69
C TYR A 52 4.82 -24.78 12.91
N ILE A 53 5.21 -25.07 11.67
CA ILE A 53 4.46 -25.93 10.75
C ILE A 53 5.35 -26.96 10.08
N SER A 54 4.82 -28.16 9.86
CA SER A 54 5.45 -29.17 9.00
C SER A 54 4.37 -29.93 8.24
N ILE A 55 4.52 -30.04 6.93
CA ILE A 55 3.56 -30.75 6.07
C ILE A 55 4.20 -32.05 5.63
N GLN A 56 3.57 -33.16 5.99
CA GLN A 56 4.13 -34.49 5.84
C GLN A 56 3.20 -35.42 5.08
N ASN A 57 3.77 -36.40 4.38
CA ASN A 57 3.00 -37.48 3.79
C ASN A 57 3.26 -38.79 4.53
N ALA A 58 2.20 -39.58 4.67
CA ALA A 58 2.33 -40.90 5.25
C ALA A 58 3.19 -41.79 4.37
N ARG A 59 4.01 -42.65 4.97
CA ARG A 59 4.87 -43.60 4.25
C ARG A 59 4.19 -44.93 3.97
N ASN A 60 3.25 -45.34 4.83
CA ASN A 60 2.55 -46.62 4.73
C ASN A 60 1.07 -46.39 4.38
N ALA A 61 0.68 -46.68 3.14
CA ALA A 61 -0.73 -46.70 2.74
C ALA A 61 -1.51 -47.84 3.43
N GLY A 62 -2.71 -47.55 3.91
CA GLY A 62 -3.64 -48.54 4.47
C GLY A 62 -3.19 -49.15 5.79
N GLY A 63 -2.30 -48.47 6.53
CA GLY A 63 -1.68 -48.99 7.75
C GLY A 63 -1.30 -47.92 8.77
N ASN A 64 -0.76 -48.38 9.91
CA ASN A 64 -0.30 -47.51 10.98
C ASN A 64 1.01 -46.81 10.60
N ASN A 65 1.03 -45.50 10.74
CA ASN A 65 2.16 -44.61 10.58
C ASN A 65 2.52 -44.07 11.96
N TYR A 66 3.78 -44.23 12.35
CA TYR A 66 4.27 -43.96 13.70
C TYR A 66 5.19 -42.74 13.69
N PHE A 67 5.04 -41.87 14.69
CA PHE A 67 5.92 -40.71 14.83
C PHE A 67 6.08 -40.28 16.30
N ARG A 68 7.09 -39.46 16.56
CA ARG A 68 7.32 -38.66 17.77
C ARG A 68 7.74 -37.26 17.35
N PHE A 69 7.80 -36.35 18.32
CA PHE A 69 8.44 -35.07 18.09
C PHE A 69 9.92 -35.15 18.48
N GLY A 70 10.78 -34.63 17.61
CA GLY A 70 12.17 -34.35 17.88
C GLY A 70 12.34 -32.91 18.37
N VAL A 71 13.27 -32.71 19.28
CA VAL A 71 13.73 -31.40 19.74
C VAL A 71 15.22 -31.36 19.51
N ASP A 72 15.70 -30.35 18.80
CA ASP A 72 17.12 -30.00 18.67
C ASP A 72 17.26 -28.53 19.03
N TRP A 73 17.63 -28.21 20.27
CA TRP A 73 17.71 -26.83 20.77
C TRP A 73 18.98 -26.59 21.57
N GLY A 74 19.83 -25.65 21.14
CA GLY A 74 21.07 -25.30 21.85
C GLY A 74 21.99 -26.50 22.10
N GLY A 75 22.02 -27.48 21.18
CA GLY A 75 22.76 -28.74 21.32
C GLY A 75 22.07 -29.82 22.17
N THR A 76 20.87 -29.57 22.68
CA THR A 76 20.06 -30.55 23.41
C THR A 76 19.14 -31.30 22.45
N LEU A 77 19.38 -32.60 22.29
CA LEU A 77 18.56 -33.49 21.49
C LEU A 77 17.56 -34.25 22.37
N LYS A 78 16.27 -34.25 22.02
CA LYS A 78 15.25 -35.09 22.70
C LYS A 78 14.27 -35.67 21.68
N GLN A 79 13.72 -36.84 21.98
CA GLN A 79 12.48 -37.32 21.37
C GLN A 79 11.38 -37.36 22.43
N ILE A 80 10.23 -36.78 22.13
CA ILE A 80 9.11 -36.64 23.05
C ILE A 80 7.81 -37.16 22.43
N THR A 81 6.88 -37.56 23.29
CA THR A 81 5.61 -38.18 22.93
C THR A 81 4.55 -37.87 23.99
N ILE A 82 3.30 -38.26 23.77
CA ILE A 82 2.21 -38.09 24.75
C ILE A 82 2.40 -39.05 25.94
N THR A 83 2.59 -40.34 25.65
CA THR A 83 2.66 -41.41 26.66
C THR A 83 3.95 -42.22 26.52
N PRO A 84 5.05 -41.84 27.19
CA PRO A 84 6.29 -42.63 27.17
C PRO A 84 6.03 -44.09 27.56
N GLY A 85 6.57 -45.03 26.77
CA GLY A 85 6.42 -46.47 27.02
C GLY A 85 5.18 -47.14 26.41
N SER A 86 4.20 -46.39 25.88
CA SER A 86 3.02 -46.96 25.21
C SER A 86 2.63 -46.16 23.97
N ASP A 87 2.39 -46.85 22.86
CA ASP A 87 1.94 -46.20 21.64
C ASP A 87 0.53 -45.62 21.83
N THR A 88 0.29 -44.42 21.28
CA THR A 88 -0.97 -43.67 21.43
C THR A 88 -1.53 -43.33 20.06
N VAL A 89 -2.76 -43.75 19.76
CA VAL A 89 -3.44 -43.36 18.51
C VAL A 89 -3.89 -41.90 18.62
N VAL A 90 -3.56 -41.10 17.61
CA VAL A 90 -3.93 -39.68 17.52
C VAL A 90 -4.79 -39.43 16.28
N THR A 91 -5.67 -38.44 16.37
CA THR A 91 -6.66 -38.11 15.34
C THR A 91 -6.50 -36.65 14.93
N ALA A 92 -6.63 -36.36 13.64
CA ALA A 92 -6.54 -35.01 13.11
C ALA A 92 -7.60 -34.09 13.74
N GLY A 93 -7.27 -32.81 13.90
CA GLY A 93 -8.14 -31.79 14.49
C GLY A 93 -8.18 -31.76 16.02
N ASN A 94 -7.53 -32.72 16.71
CA ASN A 94 -7.44 -32.73 18.17
C ASN A 94 -6.14 -32.09 18.67
N GLU A 95 -6.24 -31.30 19.74
CA GLU A 95 -5.08 -30.82 20.49
C GLU A 95 -4.50 -31.93 21.38
N TYR A 96 -3.17 -32.00 21.45
CA TYR A 96 -2.45 -32.94 22.29
C TYR A 96 -1.33 -32.23 23.05
N THR A 97 -1.06 -32.66 24.29
CA THR A 97 0.05 -32.18 25.10
C THR A 97 1.17 -33.21 25.11
N LEU A 98 2.40 -32.77 24.79
CA LEU A 98 3.58 -33.63 24.81
C LEU A 98 4.13 -33.77 26.23
N ASN A 99 4.66 -34.94 26.55
CA ASN A 99 5.44 -35.17 27.75
C ASN A 99 6.88 -34.67 27.50
N PRO A 100 7.42 -33.76 28.33
CA PRO A 100 8.73 -33.14 28.07
C PRO A 100 9.91 -34.10 28.28
N ASN A 101 9.67 -35.31 28.81
CA ASN A 101 10.73 -36.28 29.06
C ASN A 101 11.20 -36.95 27.77
N ASN A 102 12.50 -36.94 27.55
CA ASN A 102 13.16 -37.68 26.47
C ASN A 102 12.85 -39.19 26.57
N THR A 103 12.42 -39.82 25.47
CA THR A 103 12.03 -41.24 25.44
C THR A 103 12.38 -41.94 24.12
N ASN A 104 12.72 -43.23 24.22
CA ASN A 104 12.91 -44.13 23.07
C ASN A 104 11.66 -45.00 22.79
N SER A 105 10.59 -44.90 23.58
CA SER A 105 9.39 -45.74 23.49
C SER A 105 8.08 -44.93 23.61
N GLY A 106 6.99 -45.45 23.04
CA GLY A 106 5.68 -44.79 22.98
C GLY A 106 5.56 -43.85 21.78
N ALA A 107 5.24 -44.37 20.61
CA ALA A 107 5.00 -43.55 19.41
C ALA A 107 3.55 -43.07 19.33
N MET A 108 3.34 -41.93 18.70
CA MET A 108 2.01 -41.52 18.24
C MET A 108 1.70 -42.22 16.93
N VAL A 109 0.44 -42.65 16.76
CA VAL A 109 0.03 -43.50 15.65
C VAL A 109 -1.12 -42.86 14.89
N ILE A 110 -0.95 -42.70 13.59
CA ILE A 110 -1.99 -42.28 12.65
C ILE A 110 -2.24 -43.44 11.68
N ASN A 111 -3.51 -43.78 11.46
CA ASN A 111 -3.88 -44.70 10.40
C ASN A 111 -4.09 -43.91 9.10
N ALA A 112 -3.19 -44.06 8.14
CA ALA A 112 -3.24 -43.32 6.89
C ALA A 112 -3.80 -44.21 5.78
N PRO A 113 -4.92 -43.84 5.13
CA PRO A 113 -5.51 -44.66 4.08
C PRO A 113 -4.66 -44.71 2.80
N ASN A 114 -3.85 -43.68 2.55
CA ASN A 114 -2.95 -43.56 1.40
C ASN A 114 -1.68 -42.77 1.79
N THR A 115 -0.74 -42.59 0.85
CA THR A 115 0.50 -41.82 1.03
C THR A 115 0.47 -40.45 0.34
N THR A 116 -0.67 -40.03 -0.19
CA THR A 116 -0.84 -38.76 -0.94
C THR A 116 -1.53 -37.68 -0.14
N ASP A 117 -2.19 -38.05 0.96
CA ASP A 117 -2.78 -37.11 1.90
C ASP A 117 -1.66 -36.33 2.62
N ASN A 118 -1.88 -35.04 2.80
CA ASN A 118 -0.98 -34.14 3.51
C ASN A 118 -1.41 -34.05 4.97
N TYR A 119 -0.46 -34.31 5.87
CA TYR A 119 -0.62 -34.20 7.31
C TYR A 119 0.11 -32.94 7.77
N VAL A 120 -0.66 -31.91 8.11
CA VAL A 120 -0.13 -30.59 8.46
C VAL A 120 -0.02 -30.49 9.97
N PHE A 121 1.19 -30.64 10.50
CA PHE A 121 1.48 -30.55 11.93
C PHE A 121 1.74 -29.10 12.34
N LYS A 122 1.23 -28.73 13.53
CA LYS A 122 1.37 -27.40 14.11
C LYS A 122 1.79 -27.49 15.58
N THR A 123 2.80 -26.73 15.99
CA THR A 123 3.22 -26.61 17.40
C THR A 123 3.22 -25.15 17.86
N TYR A 124 3.10 -24.94 19.17
CA TYR A 124 3.00 -23.63 19.83
C TYR A 124 4.35 -23.26 20.51
N ASP A 125 4.77 -21.98 20.46
CA ASP A 125 5.94 -21.39 21.14
C ASP A 125 7.24 -22.23 21.07
N ALA A 126 8.01 -22.17 19.97
CA ALA A 126 9.40 -22.63 20.03
C ALA A 126 10.30 -21.53 20.61
N GLY A 127 10.30 -21.45 21.95
CA GLY A 127 11.35 -20.83 22.75
C GLY A 127 12.35 -21.88 23.28
N SER A 128 13.12 -21.55 24.32
CA SER A 128 14.33 -22.28 24.77
C SER A 128 14.21 -23.76 25.17
N ASP A 129 13.00 -24.34 25.19
CA ASP A 129 12.77 -25.79 25.29
C ASP A 129 11.30 -26.05 24.87
N PRO A 130 11.02 -26.60 23.68
CA PRO A 130 9.67 -26.90 23.24
C PRO A 130 9.06 -27.98 24.15
N THR A 131 8.34 -27.51 25.15
CA THR A 131 7.65 -28.32 26.16
C THR A 131 6.14 -28.44 25.87
N GLY A 132 5.69 -27.94 24.70
CA GLY A 132 4.31 -27.50 24.44
C GLY A 132 3.49 -28.30 23.41
N LYS A 133 2.19 -27.97 23.35
CA LYS A 133 1.11 -28.68 22.63
C LYS A 133 1.36 -28.82 21.12
N PHE A 134 0.71 -29.81 20.52
CA PHE A 134 0.60 -29.92 19.07
C PHE A 134 -0.83 -30.21 18.61
N ILE A 135 -1.11 -29.88 17.36
CA ILE A 135 -2.30 -30.27 16.60
C ILE A 135 -1.85 -30.66 15.19
N PHE A 136 -2.65 -31.45 14.48
CA PHE A 136 -2.40 -31.69 13.06
C PHE A 136 -3.70 -31.81 12.27
N PHE A 137 -3.65 -31.48 10.98
CA PHE A 137 -4.76 -31.58 10.05
C PHE A 137 -4.45 -32.59 8.95
N LYS A 138 -5.48 -33.21 8.37
CA LYS A 138 -5.34 -34.13 7.23
C LYS A 138 -6.01 -33.48 6.03
N VAL A 139 -5.26 -33.28 4.95
CA VAL A 139 -5.74 -32.66 3.70
C VAL A 139 -5.60 -33.67 2.56
N ASP A 140 -6.71 -33.99 1.91
CA ASP A 140 -6.78 -34.99 0.84
C ASP A 140 -6.40 -34.33 -0.50
N GLY A 141 -5.10 -34.35 -0.80
CA GLY A 141 -4.51 -33.73 -1.99
C GLY A 141 -3.75 -32.44 -1.68
N THR A 142 -3.45 -31.65 -2.71
CA THR A 142 -2.60 -30.44 -2.60
C THR A 142 -3.20 -29.41 -1.65
N VAL A 143 -2.42 -29.00 -0.64
CA VAL A 143 -2.76 -27.88 0.25
C VAL A 143 -2.94 -26.61 -0.58
N ARG A 144 -4.11 -25.98 -0.50
CA ARG A 144 -4.44 -24.75 -1.24
C ARG A 144 -4.01 -23.51 -0.48
N THR A 145 -3.63 -22.50 -1.24
CA THR A 145 -3.25 -21.17 -0.76
C THR A 145 -4.28 -20.14 -1.22
N ILE A 146 -4.39 -19.03 -0.50
CA ILE A 146 -5.29 -17.92 -0.84
C ILE A 146 -4.55 -16.94 -1.76
N SER A 147 -5.00 -16.81 -3.00
CA SER A 147 -4.36 -15.96 -4.01
C SER A 147 -4.82 -14.51 -3.94
N SER A 148 -6.07 -14.26 -3.54
CA SER A 148 -6.61 -12.90 -3.37
C SER A 148 -7.79 -12.89 -2.42
N VAL A 149 -8.02 -11.74 -1.79
CA VAL A 149 -9.20 -11.45 -0.97
C VAL A 149 -9.82 -10.16 -1.50
N SER A 150 -11.15 -10.13 -1.60
CA SER A 150 -11.88 -8.98 -2.09
C SER A 150 -11.80 -7.79 -1.13
N THR A 151 -11.65 -6.58 -1.67
CA THR A 151 -11.76 -5.30 -0.97
C THR A 151 -13.13 -4.67 -1.25
N HIS A 152 -13.79 -4.16 -0.22
CA HIS A 152 -15.12 -3.54 -0.36
C HIS A 152 -15.33 -2.49 0.72
N SER A 153 -16.11 -1.46 0.40
CA SER A 153 -16.67 -0.50 1.36
C SER A 153 -18.05 -0.99 1.82
N VAL A 154 -18.39 -0.78 3.10
CA VAL A 154 -19.61 -1.31 3.73
C VAL A 154 -20.29 -0.23 4.56
N TYR A 155 -21.62 -0.23 4.54
CA TYR A 155 -22.43 0.59 5.44
C TYR A 155 -22.68 -0.11 6.78
N SER A 156 -22.71 0.67 7.85
CA SER A 156 -23.05 0.23 9.20
C SER A 156 -24.44 -0.41 9.23
N GLY A 157 -24.56 -1.54 9.92
CA GLY A 157 -25.81 -2.30 10.01
C GLY A 157 -26.09 -3.26 8.86
N ASN A 158 -25.21 -3.40 7.87
CA ASN A 158 -25.31 -4.41 6.81
C ASN A 158 -24.31 -5.55 7.00
N ASP A 159 -24.70 -6.75 6.57
CA ASP A 159 -23.78 -7.88 6.43
C ASP A 159 -22.77 -7.59 5.32
N GLN A 160 -21.49 -7.87 5.56
CA GLN A 160 -20.45 -7.77 4.54
C GLN A 160 -20.00 -9.15 4.06
N ILE A 161 -20.07 -9.38 2.76
CA ILE A 161 -19.59 -10.63 2.13
C ILE A 161 -18.14 -10.44 1.69
N ILE A 162 -17.24 -11.22 2.30
CA ILE A 162 -15.84 -11.30 1.90
C ILE A 162 -15.65 -12.51 1.00
N THR A 163 -15.06 -12.29 -0.17
CA THR A 163 -14.72 -13.35 -1.13
C THR A 163 -13.22 -13.56 -1.18
N ALA A 164 -12.78 -14.81 -1.04
CA ALA A 164 -11.39 -15.22 -1.22
C ALA A 164 -11.26 -16.15 -2.43
N THR A 165 -10.22 -15.96 -3.23
CA THR A 165 -9.86 -16.85 -4.34
C THR A 165 -8.70 -17.73 -3.93
N LEU A 166 -8.77 -19.02 -4.24
CA LEU A 166 -7.74 -20.01 -3.95
C LEU A 166 -6.91 -20.36 -5.18
N SER A 167 -5.68 -20.84 -4.97
CA SER A 167 -4.78 -21.36 -6.02
C SER A 167 -5.29 -22.61 -6.73
N GLY A 168 -6.41 -23.19 -6.28
CA GLY A 168 -7.11 -24.31 -6.90
C GLY A 168 -8.36 -24.69 -6.11
N ALA A 169 -9.12 -25.68 -6.58
CA ALA A 169 -10.29 -26.15 -5.85
C ALA A 169 -9.90 -26.68 -4.45
N LEU A 170 -10.68 -26.32 -3.43
CA LEU A 170 -10.40 -26.65 -2.04
C LEU A 170 -10.31 -28.18 -1.85
N SER A 171 -9.20 -28.64 -1.28
CA SER A 171 -9.01 -30.06 -0.96
C SER A 171 -9.82 -30.44 0.27
N SER A 172 -10.41 -31.64 0.26
CA SER A 172 -11.15 -32.19 1.41
C SER A 172 -10.23 -32.25 2.63
N GLY A 173 -10.73 -31.89 3.83
CA GLY A 173 -9.90 -31.80 5.03
C GLY A 173 -9.20 -30.45 5.25
N GLN A 174 -9.30 -29.52 4.31
CA GLN A 174 -8.84 -28.12 4.46
C GLN A 174 -10.03 -27.17 4.50
N GLY A 175 -10.07 -26.28 5.48
CA GLY A 175 -11.05 -25.20 5.62
C GLY A 175 -10.45 -23.84 5.32
N VAL A 176 -11.29 -22.87 4.97
CA VAL A 176 -10.92 -21.46 4.78
C VAL A 176 -11.69 -20.63 5.80
N TYR A 177 -11.01 -19.73 6.49
CA TYR A 177 -11.53 -19.00 7.63
C TYR A 177 -11.32 -17.51 7.44
N LEU A 178 -12.37 -16.74 7.70
CA LEU A 178 -12.35 -15.29 7.79
C LEU A 178 -12.14 -14.91 9.25
N ARG A 179 -11.05 -14.18 9.55
CA ARG A 179 -10.84 -13.53 10.85
C ARG A 179 -11.09 -12.04 10.72
N TYR A 180 -11.88 -11.47 11.61
CA TYR A 180 -12.20 -10.05 11.60
C TYR A 180 -12.30 -9.48 13.02
N THR A 181 -12.09 -8.18 13.14
CA THR A 181 -12.03 -7.44 14.41
C THR A 181 -12.47 -5.98 14.20
N ALA A 182 -12.96 -5.35 15.27
CA ALA A 182 -13.19 -3.91 15.35
C ALA A 182 -12.26 -3.22 16.38
N ASP A 183 -11.29 -3.94 16.96
CA ASP A 183 -10.45 -3.48 18.08
C ASP A 183 -8.95 -3.77 17.86
N ASN A 184 -8.50 -3.75 16.60
CA ASN A 184 -7.13 -4.05 16.21
C ASN A 184 -6.63 -5.43 16.70
N PHE A 185 -7.49 -6.44 16.62
CA PHE A 185 -7.20 -7.85 16.99
C PHE A 185 -6.91 -8.07 18.49
N THR A 186 -7.25 -7.11 19.36
CA THR A 186 -7.31 -7.34 20.81
C THR A 186 -8.30 -8.49 21.09
N SER A 187 -9.41 -8.50 20.36
CA SER A 187 -10.31 -9.63 20.18
C SER A 187 -10.63 -9.83 18.69
N SER A 188 -11.08 -11.01 18.31
CA SER A 188 -11.48 -11.26 16.93
C SER A 188 -12.48 -12.39 16.82
N THR A 189 -13.34 -12.31 15.82
CA THR A 189 -14.23 -13.41 15.44
C THR A 189 -13.63 -14.17 14.27
N ILE A 190 -13.77 -15.50 14.29
CA ILE A 190 -13.30 -16.39 13.23
C ILE A 190 -14.51 -17.17 12.74
N THR A 191 -14.72 -17.20 11.43
CA THR A 191 -15.84 -17.91 10.80
C THR A 191 -15.36 -18.70 9.60
N GLU A 192 -15.75 -19.96 9.51
CA GLU A 192 -15.46 -20.81 8.36
C GLU A 192 -16.25 -20.32 7.13
N MET A 193 -15.56 -20.15 6.02
CA MET A 193 -16.10 -19.67 4.75
C MET A 193 -16.70 -20.84 3.96
N SER A 194 -17.74 -20.55 3.17
CA SER A 194 -18.34 -21.52 2.24
C SER A 194 -17.64 -21.45 0.89
N CYS A 195 -17.10 -22.57 0.41
CA CYS A 195 -16.32 -22.63 -0.82
C CYS A 195 -17.02 -23.38 -1.96
N SER A 196 -16.92 -22.85 -3.17
CA SER A 196 -17.37 -23.47 -4.42
C SER A 196 -16.33 -23.26 -5.51
N GLY A 197 -15.75 -24.34 -6.03
CA GLY A 197 -14.62 -24.27 -6.94
C GLY A 197 -13.40 -23.62 -6.27
N THR A 198 -12.88 -22.55 -6.86
CA THR A 198 -11.76 -21.76 -6.32
C THR A 198 -12.21 -20.58 -5.45
N SER A 199 -13.52 -20.33 -5.32
CA SER A 199 -14.06 -19.14 -4.63
C SER A 199 -14.65 -19.53 -3.28
N CYS A 200 -14.29 -18.78 -2.24
CA CYS A 200 -14.80 -18.94 -0.88
C CYS A 200 -15.44 -17.66 -0.38
N THR A 201 -16.62 -17.74 0.24
CA THR A 201 -17.34 -16.58 0.77
C THR A 201 -17.61 -16.71 2.26
N GLY A 202 -17.36 -15.65 3.01
CA GLY A 202 -17.66 -15.53 4.44
C GLY A 202 -18.33 -14.20 4.74
N THR A 203 -19.13 -14.15 5.81
CA THR A 203 -19.90 -12.95 6.16
C THR A 203 -19.38 -12.33 7.45
N ILE A 204 -19.10 -11.03 7.44
CA ILE A 204 -18.96 -10.21 8.65
C ILE A 204 -20.37 -9.70 8.97
N PRO A 205 -20.97 -10.11 10.10
CA PRO A 205 -22.36 -9.77 10.40
C PRO A 205 -22.58 -8.27 10.59
N ALA A 206 -23.78 -7.81 10.26
CA ALA A 206 -24.29 -6.46 10.48
C ALA A 206 -24.00 -5.92 11.90
N ALA A 207 -24.12 -6.78 12.91
CA ALA A 207 -23.87 -6.41 14.31
C ALA A 207 -22.41 -6.01 14.60
N THR A 208 -21.46 -6.46 13.80
CA THR A 208 -20.04 -6.09 13.91
C THR A 208 -19.76 -4.76 13.21
N ASN A 209 -20.46 -4.48 12.11
CA ASN A 209 -20.36 -3.24 11.35
C ASN A 209 -21.14 -2.11 12.04
N SER A 210 -20.66 -1.67 13.20
CA SER A 210 -21.25 -0.55 13.95
C SER A 210 -20.75 0.81 13.43
N ASN A 211 -21.40 1.92 13.80
CA ASN A 211 -21.09 3.23 13.24
C ASN A 211 -19.62 3.62 13.46
N ASN A 212 -18.91 3.94 12.38
CA ASN A 212 -17.49 4.30 12.35
C ASN A 212 -16.57 3.21 12.96
N ALA A 213 -16.96 1.94 12.90
CA ALA A 213 -16.08 0.87 13.29
C ALA A 213 -14.99 0.70 12.21
N ASP A 214 -13.74 0.75 12.64
CA ASP A 214 -12.57 0.38 11.83
C ASP A 214 -12.47 -1.14 11.83
N ILE A 215 -13.06 -1.78 10.83
CA ILE A 215 -13.08 -3.23 10.72
C ILE A 215 -11.82 -3.67 10.00
N LYS A 216 -11.02 -4.48 10.68
CA LYS A 216 -9.86 -5.15 10.08
C LYS A 216 -10.14 -6.64 9.93
N TYR A 217 -9.69 -7.21 8.82
CA TYR A 217 -9.91 -8.62 8.54
C TYR A 217 -8.80 -9.21 7.67
N TYR A 218 -8.69 -10.53 7.72
CA TYR A 218 -7.88 -11.30 6.80
C TYR A 218 -8.44 -12.72 6.68
N VAL A 219 -7.96 -13.45 5.67
CA VAL A 219 -8.40 -14.82 5.40
C VAL A 219 -7.22 -15.76 5.61
N PHE A 220 -7.47 -16.91 6.23
CA PHE A 220 -6.47 -17.95 6.42
C PHE A 220 -7.07 -19.34 6.21
N THR A 221 -6.23 -20.33 5.95
CA THR A 221 -6.65 -21.74 5.82
C THR A 221 -6.26 -22.54 7.05
N SER A 222 -7.06 -23.55 7.38
CA SER A 222 -6.81 -24.49 8.49
C SER A 222 -7.36 -25.88 8.14
N GLY A 223 -7.45 -26.80 9.11
CA GLY A 223 -8.29 -28.00 8.95
C GLY A 223 -9.77 -27.61 8.83
N ASP A 224 -10.58 -28.44 8.19
CA ASP A 224 -12.01 -28.18 7.98
C ASP A 224 -12.87 -28.43 9.23
N GLY A 225 -14.01 -27.72 9.33
CA GLY A 225 -15.01 -27.95 10.38
C GLY A 225 -14.58 -27.57 11.80
N LEU A 226 -13.50 -26.79 11.95
CA LEU A 226 -12.97 -26.37 13.24
C LEU A 226 -13.69 -25.15 13.80
N THR A 227 -13.84 -25.11 15.13
CA THR A 227 -14.16 -23.89 15.87
C THR A 227 -12.88 -23.33 16.47
N ILE A 228 -12.38 -22.23 15.92
CA ILE A 228 -11.10 -21.63 16.29
C ILE A 228 -11.35 -20.39 17.13
N SER A 229 -10.72 -20.31 18.31
CA SER A 229 -10.78 -19.13 19.17
C SER A 229 -9.78 -18.06 18.73
N HIS A 230 -10.01 -16.80 19.10
CA HIS A 230 -9.10 -15.70 18.75
C HIS A 230 -7.63 -15.96 19.17
N ALA A 231 -7.42 -16.58 20.34
CA ALA A 231 -6.08 -16.87 20.86
C ALA A 231 -5.35 -18.00 20.10
N ASN A 232 -6.09 -18.84 19.37
CA ASN A 232 -5.55 -19.98 18.66
C ASN A 232 -5.42 -19.75 17.14
N ALA A 233 -5.83 -18.58 16.62
CA ALA A 233 -5.90 -18.30 15.19
C ALA A 233 -4.58 -18.63 14.45
N ASP A 234 -3.47 -18.08 14.97
CA ASP A 234 -2.15 -18.22 14.34
C ASP A 234 -1.63 -19.65 14.46
N TRP A 235 -1.85 -20.29 15.61
CA TRP A 235 -1.48 -21.68 15.84
C TRP A 235 -2.23 -22.67 14.94
N TYR A 236 -3.44 -22.33 14.50
CA TYR A 236 -4.24 -23.16 13.61
C TYR A 236 -4.04 -22.84 12.12
N THR A 237 -3.33 -21.75 11.81
CA THR A 237 -3.16 -21.27 10.43
C THR A 237 -2.17 -22.14 9.65
N ILE A 238 -2.58 -22.62 8.48
CA ILE A 238 -1.73 -23.31 7.50
C ILE A 238 -1.06 -22.29 6.56
N ASN A 239 -1.87 -21.41 5.96
CA ASN A 239 -1.43 -20.25 5.19
C ASN A 239 -2.46 -19.13 5.32
N MET A 240 -2.06 -17.88 5.13
CA MET A 240 -2.93 -16.71 5.24
C MET A 240 -2.65 -15.69 4.15
N ASN A 241 -3.64 -14.83 3.91
CA ASN A 241 -3.51 -13.62 3.12
C ASN A 241 -4.03 -12.46 3.98
N ASN A 242 -3.10 -11.72 4.57
CA ASN A 242 -3.32 -10.59 5.48
C ASN A 242 -2.83 -9.27 4.86
N ASN A 243 -2.88 -9.13 3.54
CA ASN A 243 -2.50 -7.91 2.84
C ASN A 243 -1.07 -7.42 3.19
N SER A 244 -0.09 -8.34 3.17
CA SER A 244 1.31 -8.04 3.52
C SER A 244 1.45 -7.40 4.91
N ASP A 245 0.86 -8.06 5.91
CA ASP A 245 0.84 -7.65 7.33
C ASP A 245 0.02 -6.39 7.69
N ASN A 246 -0.50 -5.66 6.70
CA ASN A 246 -1.36 -4.51 6.95
C ASN A 246 -2.80 -4.89 7.33
N ASN A 247 -3.20 -6.13 7.04
CA ASN A 247 -4.59 -6.58 7.01
C ASN A 247 -5.44 -5.80 5.99
N TYR A 248 -6.60 -6.36 5.64
CA TYR A 248 -7.61 -5.61 4.91
C TYR A 248 -8.41 -4.79 5.93
N SER A 249 -8.82 -3.59 5.54
CA SER A 249 -9.65 -2.75 6.40
C SER A 249 -10.74 -2.02 5.62
N TYR A 250 -11.82 -1.71 6.32
CA TYR A 250 -12.81 -0.74 5.89
C TYR A 250 -13.42 -0.05 7.11
N ASN A 251 -13.84 1.20 6.93
CA ASN A 251 -14.67 1.87 7.92
C ASN A 251 -16.14 1.57 7.61
N SER A 252 -16.88 1.01 8.58
CA SER A 252 -18.33 0.94 8.45
C SER A 252 -18.91 2.33 8.68
N THR A 253 -19.23 3.01 7.59
CA THR A 253 -19.85 4.35 7.63
C THR A 253 -21.33 4.22 7.93
N THR A 254 -21.93 5.19 8.62
CA THR A 254 -23.39 5.30 8.59
C THR A 254 -23.83 5.47 7.14
N GLN A 255 -24.83 4.70 6.70
CA GLN A 255 -25.63 5.19 5.60
C GLN A 255 -26.28 6.48 6.11
N LEU A 256 -25.76 7.62 5.61
CA LEU A 256 -26.22 8.97 5.88
C LEU A 256 -26.04 9.41 7.35
N ASP A 257 -24.85 9.92 7.66
CA ASP A 257 -24.78 11.16 8.44
C ASP A 257 -24.25 12.25 7.49
N GLN A 258 -25.05 12.58 6.46
CA GLN A 258 -25.00 13.96 5.99
C GLN A 258 -25.42 14.80 7.20
N GLY A 259 -24.75 15.91 7.47
CA GLY A 259 -25.04 16.82 8.59
C GLY A 259 -26.43 17.49 8.57
N TYR A 260 -27.46 16.79 8.12
CA TYR A 260 -28.85 17.13 8.24
C TYR A 260 -29.46 16.21 9.30
N GLY A 261 -30.10 16.79 10.31
CA GLY A 261 -30.73 16.04 11.39
C GLY A 261 -31.71 14.96 10.90
N VAL A 262 -32.13 14.10 11.84
CA VAL A 262 -33.16 13.06 11.68
C VAL A 262 -34.14 13.40 10.56
N PHE A 263 -34.23 12.54 9.53
CA PHE A 263 -35.18 12.66 8.42
C PHE A 263 -36.58 13.01 8.95
N GLY A 264 -37.02 14.24 8.73
CA GLY A 264 -38.37 14.69 9.02
C GLY A 264 -39.33 14.17 7.95
N TYR A 265 -40.28 13.32 8.34
CA TYR A 265 -41.37 12.87 7.49
C TYR A 265 -42.53 13.87 7.61
N SER A 266 -43.12 14.32 6.49
CA SER A 266 -44.43 14.97 6.52
C SER A 266 -45.46 14.14 5.77
N PHE A 267 -46.73 14.32 6.12
CA PHE A 267 -47.87 13.58 5.56
C PHE A 267 -48.84 14.60 4.97
N ASP A 268 -49.19 14.45 3.70
CA ASP A 268 -50.13 15.33 3.00
C ASP A 268 -51.43 14.60 2.64
N SER A 269 -52.56 15.31 2.69
CA SER A 269 -53.89 14.77 2.38
C SER A 269 -54.12 14.74 0.86
N PRO A 270 -54.72 13.67 0.29
CA PRO A 270 -54.96 13.58 -1.15
C PRO A 270 -56.08 14.50 -1.68
N THR A 271 -56.65 15.39 -0.83
CA THR A 271 -57.75 16.29 -1.22
C THR A 271 -57.35 17.76 -1.33
N ASP A 272 -56.06 18.10 -1.34
CA ASP A 272 -55.67 19.49 -1.65
C ASP A 272 -55.81 19.72 -3.16
N THR A 273 -57.06 19.91 -3.59
CA THR A 273 -57.35 20.38 -4.93
C THR A 273 -56.85 21.80 -5.05
N ALA A 274 -55.95 22.01 -6.01
CA ALA A 274 -55.49 23.30 -6.49
C ALA A 274 -56.53 24.43 -6.33
N GLU A 275 -56.05 25.59 -5.86
CA GLU A 275 -56.75 26.86 -5.64
C GLU A 275 -57.55 26.98 -4.33
N ASP A 276 -56.89 27.37 -3.23
CA ASP A 276 -57.52 28.31 -2.29
C ASP A 276 -56.62 29.51 -1.99
N ASN A 277 -57.26 30.67 -2.09
CA ASN A 277 -56.67 31.95 -2.32
C ASN A 277 -56.49 32.66 -0.97
N GLY A 278 -55.29 32.59 -0.40
CA GLY A 278 -54.80 33.61 0.53
C GLY A 278 -55.33 33.61 1.97
N THR A 279 -55.73 32.48 2.54
CA THR A 279 -55.85 32.35 4.01
C THR A 279 -55.16 31.09 4.51
N ALA A 280 -54.02 31.28 5.16
CA ALA A 280 -53.27 30.25 5.86
C ALA A 280 -54.17 29.57 6.92
N ASN A 281 -54.54 28.32 6.66
CA ASN A 281 -54.81 27.35 7.72
C ASN A 281 -53.60 26.43 7.79
N ASP A 282 -52.58 26.95 8.47
CA ASP A 282 -51.33 26.32 8.83
C ASP A 282 -51.61 25.24 9.91
N SER A 283 -52.17 24.11 9.49
CA SER A 283 -52.33 22.92 10.34
C SER A 283 -51.51 21.72 9.85
N ASP A 284 -50.42 22.00 9.13
CA ASP A 284 -49.40 21.01 8.78
C ASP A 284 -48.51 20.78 10.00
N PHE A 285 -48.70 19.65 10.66
CA PHE A 285 -47.87 19.30 11.82
C PHE A 285 -46.53 18.74 11.34
N VAL A 286 -45.50 19.59 11.42
CA VAL A 286 -44.09 19.22 11.45
C VAL A 286 -43.84 18.37 12.70
N SER A 287 -43.28 17.17 12.55
CA SER A 287 -42.68 16.48 13.70
C SER A 287 -41.40 17.23 14.08
N ASP A 288 -41.53 18.24 14.94
CA ASP A 288 -40.39 18.88 15.57
C ASP A 288 -39.71 17.86 16.50
N SER A 289 -38.52 17.41 16.09
CA SER A 289 -37.63 16.58 16.91
C SER A 289 -36.60 17.43 17.69
N GLU A 290 -36.68 18.77 17.67
CA GLU A 290 -35.73 19.67 18.35
C GLU A 290 -35.96 19.85 19.86
N LEU A 291 -36.60 18.88 20.54
CA LEU A 291 -36.59 18.82 22.01
C LEU A 291 -36.10 17.46 22.53
N GLY A 292 -34.88 17.09 22.18
CA GLY A 292 -33.92 16.41 23.05
C GLY A 292 -34.32 15.09 23.74
N ASN A 293 -35.39 14.40 23.34
CA ASN A 293 -35.76 13.08 23.85
C ASN A 293 -36.59 12.33 22.80
N GLY A 294 -35.91 11.51 21.99
CA GLY A 294 -36.51 10.73 20.90
C GLY A 294 -37.79 9.98 21.31
N LYS A 295 -38.95 10.47 20.86
CA LYS A 295 -40.22 9.75 20.90
C LYS A 295 -40.80 9.66 19.50
N ALA A 296 -40.88 8.43 19.00
CA ALA A 296 -41.57 8.08 17.76
C ALA A 296 -43.07 8.44 17.84
N LEU A 297 -43.63 8.88 16.71
CA LEU A 297 -45.07 9.12 16.55
C LEU A 297 -45.81 7.78 16.64
N SER A 298 -46.68 7.59 17.62
CA SER A 298 -47.23 6.26 17.96
C SER A 298 -48.47 5.83 17.17
N GLU A 299 -49.21 6.71 16.49
CA GLU A 299 -50.35 6.35 15.63
C GLU A 299 -50.85 7.57 14.83
N TRP A 300 -51.17 7.42 13.54
CA TRP A 300 -51.91 8.43 12.76
C TRP A 300 -53.11 7.81 12.06
N THR A 301 -54.21 8.55 11.94
CA THR A 301 -55.42 8.11 11.23
C THR A 301 -55.96 9.27 10.38
N GLY A 302 -56.06 9.08 9.06
CA GLY A 302 -56.63 10.07 8.16
C GLY A 302 -57.14 9.45 6.87
N ASN A 303 -58.29 9.94 6.40
CA ASN A 303 -59.06 9.39 5.26
C ASN A 303 -59.23 7.86 5.31
N GLY A 304 -59.42 7.34 6.53
CA GLY A 304 -59.56 5.92 6.82
C GLY A 304 -58.23 5.21 7.14
N VAL A 305 -57.12 5.53 6.48
CA VAL A 305 -55.86 4.78 6.62
C VAL A 305 -55.20 5.04 7.98
N THR A 306 -54.81 3.96 8.69
CA THR A 306 -54.06 4.05 9.95
C THR A 306 -52.59 3.70 9.72
N LEU A 307 -51.69 4.56 10.19
CA LEU A 307 -50.24 4.32 10.18
C LEU A 307 -49.73 4.08 11.60
N THR A 308 -48.98 3.00 11.79
CA THR A 308 -48.42 2.64 13.10
C THR A 308 -46.99 2.13 12.94
N HIS A 309 -46.07 2.54 13.81
CA HIS A 309 -44.74 1.92 13.88
C HIS A 309 -44.88 0.53 14.51
N ASN A 310 -44.45 -0.51 13.81
CA ASN A 310 -44.58 -1.89 14.26
C ASN A 310 -43.20 -2.48 14.57
N THR A 311 -42.91 -2.68 15.85
CA THR A 311 -41.64 -3.25 16.33
C THR A 311 -41.55 -4.78 16.21
N SER A 312 -42.65 -5.46 15.86
CA SER A 312 -42.73 -6.93 15.81
C SER A 312 -42.43 -7.53 14.43
N GLU A 313 -42.55 -6.73 13.38
CA GLU A 313 -42.19 -7.07 12.00
C GLU A 313 -41.10 -6.07 11.59
N ASN A 314 -39.83 -6.49 11.53
CA ASN A 314 -38.68 -5.62 11.32
C ASN A 314 -37.73 -6.26 10.29
N LYS A 315 -37.28 -5.49 9.29
CA LYS A 315 -36.39 -5.98 8.23
C LYS A 315 -35.02 -5.29 8.25
N GLY A 316 -34.94 -4.07 8.77
CA GLY A 316 -33.76 -3.21 8.71
C GLY A 316 -34.12 -1.84 9.26
N VAL A 317 -33.33 -0.78 9.07
CA VAL A 317 -33.46 0.47 9.84
C VAL A 317 -34.34 1.51 9.13
N LEU A 318 -35.50 1.84 9.71
CA LEU A 318 -36.08 3.17 9.56
C LEU A 318 -35.45 4.10 10.61
N GLY A 319 -34.54 4.97 10.16
CA GLY A 319 -34.00 6.10 10.91
C GLY A 319 -33.98 5.92 12.43
N SER A 320 -33.01 5.16 12.94
CA SER A 320 -32.68 4.99 14.37
C SER A 320 -33.68 4.25 15.30
N ALA A 321 -34.83 3.77 14.84
CA ALA A 321 -35.75 2.97 15.67
C ALA A 321 -36.12 1.63 15.03
N SER A 322 -35.97 0.53 15.77
CA SER A 322 -36.30 -0.83 15.30
C SER A 322 -37.79 -0.98 14.99
N GLY A 323 -38.18 -1.34 13.77
CA GLY A 323 -39.55 -1.70 13.36
C GLY A 323 -39.98 -1.15 12.00
N SER A 324 -40.90 -1.84 11.33
CA SER A 324 -41.45 -1.43 10.03
C SER A 324 -42.64 -0.47 10.13
N MET A 325 -42.95 0.23 9.04
CA MET A 325 -44.16 1.05 8.96
C MET A 325 -45.37 0.17 8.60
N GLN A 326 -46.36 0.12 9.49
CA GLN A 326 -47.62 -0.58 9.29
C GLN A 326 -48.67 0.37 8.69
N VAL A 327 -49.25 0.00 7.55
CA VAL A 327 -50.32 0.72 6.85
C VAL A 327 -51.59 -0.12 6.88
N ALA A 328 -52.59 0.30 7.65
CA ALA A 328 -53.92 -0.31 7.65
C ALA A 328 -54.81 0.38 6.62
N VAL A 329 -55.21 -0.35 5.58
CA VAL A 329 -56.04 0.14 4.47
C VAL A 329 -57.49 -0.26 4.74
N PRO A 330 -58.44 0.64 5.06
CA PRO A 330 -59.80 0.24 5.43
C PRO A 330 -60.71 0.08 4.22
N ASP A 331 -60.61 0.97 3.24
CA ASP A 331 -61.45 0.97 2.04
C ASP A 331 -60.56 0.98 0.79
N GLY A 332 -60.84 0.13 -0.20
CA GLY A 332 -59.97 -0.16 -1.33
C GLY A 332 -59.84 0.95 -2.39
N ASN A 333 -59.70 2.22 -2.01
CA ASN A 333 -59.52 3.31 -2.96
C ASN A 333 -58.78 4.51 -2.31
N SER A 334 -57.72 4.21 -1.56
CA SER A 334 -56.91 5.22 -0.83
C SER A 334 -55.55 5.41 -1.49
N ASP A 335 -55.16 6.68 -1.70
CA ASP A 335 -53.82 7.06 -2.15
C ASP A 335 -52.92 7.34 -0.94
N TYR A 336 -51.68 6.86 -0.98
CA TYR A 336 -50.64 7.14 0.01
C TYR A 336 -49.53 7.96 -0.63
N ILE A 337 -49.23 9.12 -0.05
CA ILE A 337 -48.22 10.07 -0.54
C ILE A 337 -47.21 10.27 0.59
N GLN A 338 -45.92 10.05 0.30
CA GLN A 338 -44.82 10.34 1.23
C GLN A 338 -44.04 11.55 0.72
N THR A 339 -43.91 12.59 1.56
CA THR A 339 -43.23 13.85 1.25
C THR A 339 -41.92 14.02 2.03
N ARG A 340 -40.92 14.64 1.40
CA ARG A 340 -39.79 15.31 2.07
C ARG A 340 -40.18 16.78 2.23
N GLN A 341 -40.23 17.33 3.45
CA GLN A 341 -40.40 18.77 3.68
C GLN A 341 -39.19 19.37 4.40
N ARG A 342 -38.94 20.66 4.12
CA ARG A 342 -37.80 21.46 4.62
C ARG A 342 -37.79 21.58 6.15
N GLY A 343 -36.63 21.39 6.77
CA GLY A 343 -36.32 21.81 8.13
C GLY A 343 -35.29 22.95 8.12
N ASN A 344 -35.56 24.02 8.88
CA ASN A 344 -34.84 25.28 8.88
C ASN A 344 -33.49 25.18 9.62
N GLY A 345 -32.42 24.86 8.91
CA GLY A 345 -31.04 24.94 9.38
C GLY A 345 -30.07 24.95 8.20
N ALA A 346 -29.66 26.16 7.80
CA ALA A 346 -28.90 26.51 6.60
C ALA A 346 -29.70 26.48 5.28
N TYR A 347 -29.97 27.68 4.77
CA TYR A 347 -30.52 27.94 3.45
C TYR A 347 -29.62 27.31 2.38
N VAL A 348 -30.15 26.36 1.62
CA VAL A 348 -29.66 26.09 0.26
C VAL A 348 -30.35 27.13 -0.61
N ASP A 349 -29.61 28.16 -0.99
CA ASP A 349 -30.08 29.18 -1.92
C ASP A 349 -30.38 28.52 -3.27
N ALA A 350 -31.29 29.15 -4.01
CA ALA A 350 -31.84 28.66 -5.27
C ALA A 350 -30.74 28.26 -6.28
N ASP A 351 -31.02 27.23 -7.09
CA ASP A 351 -30.27 26.76 -8.28
C ASP A 351 -29.65 25.36 -8.17
N TYR A 352 -30.43 24.35 -7.75
CA TYR A 352 -30.13 22.93 -8.05
C TYR A 352 -30.53 22.57 -9.49
N ALA A 353 -29.92 23.20 -10.48
CA ALA A 353 -30.20 22.84 -11.87
C ALA A 353 -29.65 21.44 -12.15
N PHE A 354 -30.52 20.49 -12.50
CA PHE A 354 -30.14 19.30 -13.26
C PHE A 354 -29.72 19.75 -14.67
N THR A 355 -28.56 20.38 -14.80
CA THR A 355 -28.14 20.95 -16.08
C THR A 355 -27.67 19.87 -17.04
N LYS A 356 -28.51 19.64 -18.05
CA LYS A 356 -28.19 19.30 -19.44
C LYS A 356 -26.95 18.40 -19.64
N GLY A 357 -27.17 17.08 -19.64
CA GLY A 357 -26.31 16.17 -20.40
C GLY A 357 -26.22 16.65 -21.85
N THR A 358 -25.02 16.94 -22.32
CA THR A 358 -24.75 17.35 -23.70
C THR A 358 -25.03 16.19 -24.65
N GLY A 359 -26.23 16.17 -25.22
CA GLY A 359 -26.52 15.68 -26.58
C GLY A 359 -25.89 14.36 -27.03
N ASN A 360 -25.76 13.34 -26.17
CA ASN A 360 -25.40 12.00 -26.59
C ASN A 360 -26.63 11.10 -26.53
N THR A 361 -27.05 10.58 -27.69
CA THR A 361 -28.20 9.68 -27.86
C THR A 361 -27.97 8.26 -27.29
N ASN A 362 -26.94 8.07 -26.47
CA ASN A 362 -26.60 6.81 -25.83
C ASN A 362 -26.32 7.05 -24.33
N THR A 363 -27.35 7.43 -23.56
CA THR A 363 -27.34 7.19 -22.12
C THR A 363 -27.24 5.68 -21.89
N ARG A 364 -26.11 5.22 -21.33
CA ARG A 364 -25.95 3.83 -20.92
C ARG A 364 -26.78 3.61 -19.66
N ILE A 365 -27.33 2.41 -19.51
CA ILE A 365 -28.21 1.98 -18.41
C ILE A 365 -27.54 2.11 -17.01
N GLU A 366 -26.22 2.28 -16.97
CA GLU A 366 -25.39 2.37 -15.76
C GLU A 366 -25.53 3.72 -15.00
N ASP A 367 -26.10 4.78 -15.62
CA ASP A 367 -26.30 6.11 -15.01
C ASP A 367 -27.72 6.32 -14.43
N GLN A 368 -28.51 5.26 -14.26
CA GLN A 368 -29.89 5.37 -13.77
C GLN A 368 -29.92 5.32 -12.24
N ALA A 369 -30.21 6.46 -11.61
CA ALA A 369 -30.55 6.49 -10.20
C ALA A 369 -31.76 5.56 -9.95
N THR A 370 -31.72 4.74 -8.90
CA THR A 370 -32.79 3.81 -8.55
C THR A 370 -33.27 4.05 -7.12
N LEU A 371 -34.58 3.92 -6.92
CA LEU A 371 -35.20 3.86 -5.60
C LEU A 371 -35.58 2.40 -5.32
N SER A 372 -35.04 1.82 -4.26
CA SER A 372 -35.47 0.53 -3.73
C SER A 372 -36.26 0.70 -2.43
N PHE A 373 -37.21 -0.19 -2.16
CA PHE A 373 -37.89 -0.30 -0.86
C PHE A 373 -38.45 -1.71 -0.66
N TRP A 374 -38.60 -2.12 0.58
CA TRP A 374 -39.15 -3.43 0.94
C TRP A 374 -40.63 -3.31 1.31
N MET A 375 -41.46 -4.23 0.82
CA MET A 375 -42.86 -4.35 1.26
C MET A 375 -43.25 -5.78 1.59
N LYS A 376 -44.18 -5.94 2.52
CA LYS A 376 -44.86 -7.20 2.86
C LYS A 376 -46.36 -6.98 2.97
N SER A 377 -47.17 -7.86 2.37
CA SER A 377 -48.63 -7.82 2.53
C SER A 377 -49.23 -9.23 2.60
N PRO A 378 -50.26 -9.46 3.42
CA PRO A 378 -50.90 -10.77 3.58
C PRO A 378 -51.71 -11.22 2.36
N VAL A 379 -51.92 -10.35 1.37
CA VAL A 379 -52.69 -10.65 0.15
C VAL A 379 -51.76 -11.11 -0.98
N THR A 380 -51.99 -12.31 -1.51
CA THR A 380 -51.33 -12.83 -2.71
C THR A 380 -52.16 -12.54 -3.96
N THR A 381 -51.84 -11.49 -4.71
CA THR A 381 -52.48 -11.23 -6.02
C THR A 381 -51.49 -11.50 -7.15
N SER A 382 -51.88 -12.34 -8.12
CA SER A 382 -51.03 -12.66 -9.26
C SER A 382 -51.15 -11.71 -10.44
N GLU A 383 -52.18 -10.85 -10.54
CA GLU A 383 -52.31 -9.91 -11.68
C GLU A 383 -53.05 -8.59 -11.32
N ASN A 384 -52.39 -7.47 -11.61
CA ASN A 384 -52.94 -6.18 -12.09
C ASN A 384 -54.02 -5.40 -11.29
N SER A 385 -54.25 -5.68 -10.00
CA SER A 385 -55.31 -4.99 -9.23
C SER A 385 -55.00 -4.65 -7.77
N GLY A 386 -53.75 -4.79 -7.32
CA GLY A 386 -53.38 -4.70 -5.90
C GLY A 386 -52.66 -3.41 -5.51
N TYR A 387 -51.49 -3.14 -6.10
CA TYR A 387 -50.60 -2.07 -5.64
C TYR A 387 -49.89 -1.45 -6.83
N ARG A 388 -49.76 -0.12 -6.87
CA ARG A 388 -48.94 0.59 -7.86
C ARG A 388 -48.07 1.63 -7.18
N VAL A 389 -46.83 1.79 -7.61
CA VAL A 389 -45.90 2.81 -7.08
C VAL A 389 -45.29 3.63 -8.19
N VAL A 390 -45.06 4.91 -7.90
CA VAL A 390 -44.55 5.91 -8.83
C VAL A 390 -43.82 7.03 -8.09
N LEU A 391 -42.90 7.70 -8.79
CA LEU A 391 -42.09 8.81 -8.29
C LEU A 391 -42.53 10.16 -8.87
N PHE A 392 -42.60 11.18 -8.01
CA PHE A 392 -43.01 12.55 -8.39
C PHE A 392 -42.15 13.63 -7.73
N ASP A 393 -42.09 14.82 -8.33
CA ASP A 393 -41.61 16.05 -7.68
C ASP A 393 -42.71 16.65 -6.79
N GLY A 394 -42.28 17.28 -5.69
CA GLY A 394 -43.17 17.89 -4.72
C GLY A 394 -43.84 19.20 -5.12
N GLY A 395 -43.21 20.00 -5.98
CA GLY A 395 -43.78 21.28 -6.39
C GLY A 395 -44.75 21.17 -7.57
N SER A 396 -44.37 20.40 -8.60
CA SER A 396 -45.05 20.41 -9.90
C SER A 396 -45.89 19.17 -10.25
N GLU A 397 -45.93 18.16 -9.37
CA GLU A 397 -46.53 16.83 -9.61
C GLU A 397 -46.06 16.15 -10.92
N GLN A 398 -44.84 16.45 -11.41
CA GLN A 398 -44.31 15.76 -12.60
C GLN A 398 -43.88 14.33 -12.27
N GLN A 399 -44.29 13.38 -13.13
CA GLN A 399 -44.04 11.94 -12.99
C GLN A 399 -42.65 11.56 -13.54
N TYR A 400 -41.79 10.97 -12.71
CA TYR A 400 -40.40 10.61 -13.07
C TYR A 400 -40.18 9.10 -13.26
N SER A 401 -41.19 8.28 -13.00
CA SER A 401 -41.20 6.85 -13.30
C SER A 401 -42.55 6.42 -13.88
N SER A 402 -42.62 5.31 -14.63
CA SER A 402 -43.93 4.69 -14.88
C SER A 402 -44.53 4.15 -13.59
N TRP A 403 -45.86 3.99 -13.55
CA TRP A 403 -46.48 3.19 -12.51
C TRP A 403 -46.00 1.74 -12.64
N SER A 404 -45.42 1.21 -11.57
CA SER A 404 -45.02 -0.19 -11.48
C SER A 404 -46.03 -0.94 -10.62
N ASP A 405 -46.62 -2.00 -11.18
CA ASP A 405 -47.46 -2.93 -10.43
C ASP A 405 -46.60 -3.76 -9.46
N ILE A 406 -47.08 -3.92 -8.23
CA ILE A 406 -46.36 -4.59 -7.15
C ILE A 406 -47.08 -5.91 -6.79
N SER A 407 -46.35 -7.03 -6.82
CA SER A 407 -46.84 -8.36 -6.43
C SER A 407 -46.43 -8.72 -5.00
N THR A 408 -47.31 -8.53 -4.02
CA THR A 408 -47.01 -8.89 -2.63
C THR A 408 -47.25 -10.38 -2.35
N ALA A 409 -46.47 -10.92 -1.41
CA ALA A 409 -46.69 -12.23 -0.80
C ALA A 409 -46.67 -12.07 0.73
N GLY A 410 -47.04 -13.12 1.48
CA GLY A 410 -46.94 -13.14 2.96
C GLY A 410 -45.51 -13.03 3.51
N SER A 411 -44.52 -12.70 2.67
CA SER A 411 -43.10 -12.49 2.94
C SER A 411 -42.66 -11.12 2.41
N TRP A 412 -41.54 -10.60 2.92
CA TRP A 412 -40.91 -9.37 2.43
C TRP A 412 -40.42 -9.51 0.99
N VAL A 413 -40.70 -8.52 0.15
CA VAL A 413 -40.27 -8.41 -1.25
C VAL A 413 -39.66 -7.02 -1.46
N GLU A 414 -38.49 -6.96 -2.09
CA GLU A 414 -37.85 -5.71 -2.51
C GLU A 414 -38.40 -5.26 -3.85
N TYR A 415 -38.66 -3.97 -3.98
CA TYR A 415 -39.07 -3.32 -5.22
C TYR A 415 -38.06 -2.25 -5.57
N THR A 416 -37.62 -2.24 -6.83
CA THR A 416 -36.70 -1.23 -7.36
C THR A 416 -37.37 -0.48 -8.50
N LEU A 417 -37.36 0.85 -8.41
CA LEU A 417 -37.87 1.78 -9.41
C LEU A 417 -36.69 2.54 -10.01
N GLY A 418 -36.52 2.46 -11.33
CA GLY A 418 -35.58 3.31 -12.05
C GLY A 418 -36.11 4.74 -12.20
N LEU A 419 -35.25 5.73 -11.98
CA LEU A 419 -35.52 7.13 -12.29
C LEU A 419 -35.30 7.34 -13.81
N GLY A 420 -36.40 7.50 -14.56
CA GLY A 420 -36.36 7.64 -16.03
C GLY A 420 -37.74 7.68 -16.68
N TYR A 421 -37.96 8.68 -17.55
CA TYR A 421 -39.20 8.84 -18.33
C TYR A 421 -39.35 7.71 -19.36
N ASN A 422 -40.50 7.02 -19.35
CA ASN A 422 -40.79 5.86 -20.21
C ASN A 422 -41.80 6.19 -21.33
N GLY A 423 -41.62 7.34 -22.01
CA GLY A 423 -42.42 7.71 -23.18
C GLY A 423 -41.75 7.30 -24.48
N THR A 424 -42.53 6.87 -25.47
CA THR A 424 -42.07 6.39 -26.79
C THR A 424 -41.60 7.49 -27.76
N ASP A 425 -41.39 8.72 -27.29
CA ASP A 425 -40.90 9.83 -28.11
C ASP A 425 -39.43 10.13 -27.79
N ASP A 426 -38.52 9.62 -28.62
CA ASP A 426 -37.06 9.84 -28.53
C ASP A 426 -36.66 11.33 -28.55
N ASN A 427 -37.57 12.22 -28.98
CA ASN A 427 -37.32 13.67 -28.99
C ASN A 427 -37.65 14.38 -27.65
N ALA A 428 -38.20 13.66 -26.66
CA ALA A 428 -38.59 14.24 -25.36
C ALA A 428 -37.61 13.92 -24.21
N VAL A 429 -36.69 12.96 -24.39
CA VAL A 429 -35.72 12.55 -23.35
C VAL A 429 -34.68 13.66 -23.08
N SER A 430 -34.46 14.56 -24.03
CA SER A 430 -33.45 15.61 -23.95
C SER A 430 -33.90 16.88 -23.18
N GLN A 431 -35.07 16.91 -22.51
CA GLN A 431 -35.61 18.19 -21.97
C GLN A 431 -36.07 18.25 -20.51
N ARG A 432 -36.11 17.19 -19.69
CA ARG A 432 -36.77 17.31 -18.37
C ARG A 432 -36.18 16.48 -17.23
N PHE A 433 -34.97 16.80 -16.82
CA PHE A 433 -34.73 16.94 -15.39
C PHE A 433 -34.62 18.46 -15.15
N GLY A 434 -35.71 19.07 -14.69
CA GLY A 434 -35.65 20.43 -14.17
C GLY A 434 -35.08 20.43 -12.75
N THR A 435 -34.86 21.61 -12.19
CA THR A 435 -34.56 21.82 -10.76
C THR A 435 -35.60 21.08 -9.90
N ILE A 436 -35.18 20.17 -9.02
CA ILE A 436 -36.09 19.55 -8.02
C ILE A 436 -36.13 20.50 -6.82
N ASP A 437 -37.00 21.50 -6.88
CA ASP A 437 -37.03 22.60 -5.91
C ASP A 437 -37.56 22.21 -4.52
N GLU A 438 -38.33 21.11 -4.43
CA GLU A 438 -39.09 20.70 -3.25
C GLU A 438 -38.89 19.24 -2.81
N GLY A 439 -37.88 18.56 -3.36
CA GLY A 439 -37.53 17.18 -3.02
C GLY A 439 -38.34 16.10 -3.75
N LEU A 440 -37.85 14.86 -3.69
CA LEU A 440 -38.45 13.68 -4.32
C LEU A 440 -39.57 13.09 -3.44
N ARG A 441 -40.73 12.76 -4.03
CA ARG A 441 -41.89 12.12 -3.37
C ARG A 441 -42.14 10.72 -3.90
N ILE A 442 -42.53 9.80 -3.01
CA ILE A 442 -42.99 8.44 -3.36
C ILE A 442 -44.51 8.39 -3.19
N ARG A 443 -45.23 7.97 -4.24
CA ARG A 443 -46.68 7.74 -4.18
C ARG A 443 -46.96 6.25 -4.33
N ILE A 444 -47.71 5.69 -3.38
CA ILE A 444 -48.17 4.29 -3.37
C ILE A 444 -49.69 4.30 -3.47
N GLN A 445 -50.24 3.62 -4.46
CA GLN A 445 -51.68 3.49 -4.65
C GLN A 445 -52.14 2.08 -4.29
N PHE A 446 -53.16 2.00 -3.44
CA PHE A 446 -53.77 0.75 -3.00
C PHE A 446 -55.04 0.45 -3.81
N GLY A 447 -55.11 -0.74 -4.41
CA GLY A 447 -56.21 -1.19 -5.24
C GLY A 447 -57.42 -1.73 -4.46
N THR A 448 -58.53 -1.90 -5.17
CA THR A 448 -59.86 -2.22 -4.61
C THR A 448 -59.99 -3.56 -3.89
N GLY A 449 -59.02 -4.47 -4.05
CA GLY A 449 -59.02 -5.78 -3.39
C GLY A 449 -58.49 -5.77 -1.95
N LEU A 450 -58.09 -4.62 -1.41
CA LEU A 450 -57.26 -4.50 -0.20
C LEU A 450 -57.97 -3.88 1.01
N ALA A 451 -59.29 -3.76 0.97
CA ALA A 451 -60.07 -3.29 2.11
C ALA A 451 -59.82 -4.17 3.35
N ASN A 452 -59.57 -3.53 4.49
CA ASN A 452 -59.22 -4.11 5.80
C ASN A 452 -57.92 -4.93 5.82
N GLN A 453 -56.93 -4.59 5.00
CA GLN A 453 -55.63 -5.25 4.98
C GLN A 453 -54.55 -4.41 5.66
N THR A 454 -53.48 -5.08 6.10
CA THR A 454 -52.31 -4.45 6.70
C THR A 454 -51.09 -4.68 5.83
N VAL A 455 -50.43 -3.61 5.43
CA VAL A 455 -49.23 -3.62 4.58
C VAL A 455 -48.05 -3.11 5.41
N TYR A 456 -46.89 -3.71 5.23
CA TYR A 456 -45.66 -3.28 5.88
C TYR A 456 -44.69 -2.75 4.83
N ILE A 457 -44.03 -1.63 5.13
CA ILE A 457 -43.03 -1.00 4.28
C ILE A 457 -41.77 -0.72 5.12
N ASP A 458 -40.60 -1.00 4.56
CA ASP A 458 -39.31 -0.84 5.23
C ASP A 458 -38.17 -0.54 4.23
N ASP A 459 -36.99 -0.17 4.72
CA ASP A 459 -35.72 -0.07 3.98
C ASP A 459 -35.80 0.72 2.65
N ILE A 460 -36.38 1.93 2.68
CA ILE A 460 -36.42 2.83 1.51
C ILE A 460 -35.01 3.38 1.22
N THR A 461 -34.43 3.02 0.09
CA THR A 461 -33.05 3.35 -0.31
C THR A 461 -33.02 4.01 -1.69
N VAL A 462 -32.24 5.06 -1.86
CA VAL A 462 -31.95 5.64 -3.19
C VAL A 462 -30.48 5.38 -3.52
N THR A 463 -30.19 4.87 -4.72
CA THR A 463 -28.83 4.57 -5.22
C THR A 463 -28.61 5.18 -6.60
N GLY A 464 -27.35 5.36 -7.02
CA GLY A 464 -27.01 5.92 -8.34
C GLY A 464 -27.26 7.43 -8.48
N LEU A 465 -27.29 8.15 -7.36
CA LEU A 465 -27.46 9.60 -7.29
C LEU A 465 -26.12 10.26 -6.96
N ASP A 466 -25.08 9.94 -7.75
CA ASP A 466 -23.80 10.64 -7.66
C ASP A 466 -24.01 12.00 -8.31
N VAL A 467 -24.28 13.03 -7.51
CA VAL A 467 -24.32 14.42 -7.99
C VAL A 467 -22.88 14.89 -8.04
N PRO A 468 -22.26 15.02 -9.22
CA PRO A 468 -20.89 15.48 -9.29
C PRO A 468 -20.85 16.95 -8.85
N TRP A 469 -19.85 17.31 -8.06
CA TRP A 469 -19.63 18.71 -7.73
C TRP A 469 -19.15 19.45 -8.99
N TYR A 470 -19.87 20.52 -9.38
CA TYR A 470 -19.51 21.47 -10.43
C TYR A 470 -19.36 22.85 -9.77
N GLY A 471 -18.26 23.58 -10.01
CA GLY A 471 -18.07 24.93 -9.42
C GLY A 471 -19.12 25.97 -9.90
N GLU A 472 -19.20 27.16 -9.29
CA GLU A 472 -20.02 28.29 -9.78
C GLU A 472 -19.23 29.35 -10.55
N TYR A 473 -19.96 30.05 -11.42
CA TYR A 473 -19.56 31.08 -12.38
C TYR A 473 -19.17 32.43 -11.74
N GLY A 474 -18.00 32.99 -12.08
CA GLY A 474 -17.62 34.35 -11.65
C GLY A 474 -16.28 34.87 -12.19
N SER A 475 -16.15 36.18 -12.41
CA SER A 475 -15.00 36.81 -13.10
C SER A 475 -13.94 37.37 -12.13
N GLY A 476 -12.98 36.53 -11.72
CA GLY A 476 -11.72 36.98 -11.13
C GLY A 476 -11.11 36.03 -10.08
N GLU A 477 -9.78 35.85 -10.12
CA GLU A 477 -9.00 35.01 -9.19
C GLU A 477 -9.28 35.31 -7.70
N SER A 478 -9.62 36.55 -7.34
CA SER A 478 -9.90 37.00 -5.97
C SER A 478 -11.37 36.90 -5.52
N SER A 479 -12.26 36.44 -6.39
CA SER A 479 -13.71 36.39 -6.16
C SER A 479 -14.33 34.99 -6.29
N HIS A 480 -13.51 33.94 -6.36
CA HIS A 480 -14.00 32.56 -6.35
C HIS A 480 -14.57 32.19 -4.97
N GLY A 481 -15.85 32.50 -4.75
CA GLY A 481 -16.59 32.15 -3.53
C GLY A 481 -16.82 30.65 -3.32
N ASN A 482 -16.71 29.83 -4.37
CA ASN A 482 -17.03 28.39 -4.29
C ASN A 482 -15.96 27.49 -3.69
N TRP A 483 -14.80 28.06 -3.38
CA TRP A 483 -13.73 27.39 -2.64
C TRP A 483 -13.42 28.13 -1.33
N ALA A 484 -14.32 29.00 -0.88
CA ALA A 484 -14.19 29.71 0.39
C ALA A 484 -14.69 28.84 1.56
N ILE A 485 -13.79 28.02 2.12
CA ILE A 485 -13.80 27.35 3.45
C ILE A 485 -15.01 26.46 3.85
N ASN A 486 -16.22 26.69 3.31
CA ASN A 486 -17.46 26.05 3.73
C ASN A 486 -18.21 25.33 2.57
N GLY A 487 -17.57 25.16 1.42
CA GLY A 487 -18.16 24.53 0.21
C GLY A 487 -17.17 23.74 -0.65
N LEU A 488 -16.02 23.36 -0.09
CA LEU A 488 -15.00 22.55 -0.76
C LEU A 488 -15.50 21.10 -0.89
N PRO A 489 -15.26 20.44 -2.04
CA PRO A 489 -15.42 18.99 -2.13
C PRO A 489 -14.64 18.31 -1.01
N SER A 490 -15.30 17.40 -0.33
CA SER A 490 -14.72 16.55 0.70
C SER A 490 -14.23 15.24 0.09
N LYS A 491 -13.53 14.45 0.90
CA LYS A 491 -13.08 13.10 0.56
C LYS A 491 -14.18 12.11 0.15
N TYR A 492 -15.45 12.49 0.33
CA TYR A 492 -16.63 11.70 -0.03
C TYR A 492 -17.29 12.17 -1.34
N ASP A 493 -16.84 13.30 -1.90
CA ASP A 493 -17.46 13.90 -3.07
C ASP A 493 -16.75 13.52 -4.36
N ASP A 494 -17.53 13.20 -5.38
CA ASP A 494 -17.06 13.00 -6.74
C ASP A 494 -16.97 14.34 -7.46
N VAL A 495 -15.80 14.62 -8.03
CA VAL A 495 -15.49 15.92 -8.66
C VAL A 495 -15.38 15.76 -10.16
N VAL A 496 -16.08 16.61 -10.92
CA VAL A 496 -15.98 16.69 -12.39
C VAL A 496 -15.46 18.06 -12.79
N VAL A 497 -14.42 18.10 -13.63
CA VAL A 497 -13.80 19.34 -14.15
C VAL A 497 -13.93 19.34 -15.68
N ASP A 498 -14.49 20.40 -16.28
CA ASP A 498 -14.92 20.50 -17.70
C ASP A 498 -14.58 21.90 -18.29
N ASP A 499 -14.58 22.05 -19.62
CA ASP A 499 -14.39 23.28 -20.43
C ASP A 499 -15.54 24.30 -20.30
N ASP A 500 -16.75 23.88 -19.88
CA ASP A 500 -17.90 24.80 -19.70
C ASP A 500 -17.61 25.92 -18.67
N PHE A 501 -16.54 25.78 -17.89
CA PHE A 501 -15.91 26.82 -17.11
C PHE A 501 -14.84 27.56 -17.93
N TYR A 502 -15.21 28.68 -18.56
CA TYR A 502 -14.30 29.53 -19.37
C TYR A 502 -12.91 29.70 -18.73
N HIS A 503 -11.99 28.88 -19.17
CA HIS A 503 -10.62 28.88 -18.69
C HIS A 503 -9.71 29.06 -19.91
N SER A 504 -9.47 30.34 -20.25
CA SER A 504 -8.31 30.67 -21.08
C SER A 504 -7.06 30.03 -20.46
N ALA A 505 -6.03 29.71 -21.26
CA ALA A 505 -4.83 28.92 -20.90
C ALA A 505 -4.06 29.29 -19.60
N ASN A 506 -4.52 30.29 -18.84
CA ASN A 506 -4.03 30.71 -17.52
C ASN A 506 -4.93 30.28 -16.33
N ASN A 507 -6.04 29.57 -16.54
CA ASN A 507 -7.08 29.34 -15.53
C ASN A 507 -7.24 27.85 -15.14
N ALA A 508 -6.18 27.15 -14.76
CA ALA A 508 -6.34 25.83 -14.13
C ALA A 508 -6.95 25.98 -12.71
N LEU A 509 -7.70 24.98 -12.24
CA LEU A 509 -8.03 24.87 -10.82
C LEU A 509 -6.73 24.72 -10.03
N LYS A 510 -6.39 25.72 -9.21
CA LYS A 510 -5.15 25.78 -8.44
C LYS A 510 -5.41 25.26 -7.02
N ILE A 511 -4.90 24.08 -6.71
CA ILE A 511 -4.93 23.54 -5.35
C ILE A 511 -3.78 24.21 -4.57
N ASN A 512 -4.16 25.00 -3.56
CA ASN A 512 -3.22 25.72 -2.68
C ASN A 512 -3.16 25.12 -1.27
N ASP A 513 -4.11 24.25 -0.92
CA ASP A 513 -4.16 23.58 0.37
C ASP A 513 -3.00 22.58 0.51
N ALA A 514 -2.57 22.34 1.75
CA ALA A 514 -1.55 21.34 2.06
C ALA A 514 -2.03 19.93 1.68
N THR A 515 -3.29 19.63 1.97
CA THR A 515 -3.95 18.39 1.54
C THR A 515 -5.35 18.71 1.06
N PHE A 516 -5.68 18.29 -0.16
CA PHE A 516 -7.00 18.34 -0.73
C PHE A 516 -7.42 16.92 -1.10
N GLU A 517 -8.55 16.45 -0.59
CA GLU A 517 -8.96 15.04 -0.65
C GLU A 517 -10.37 14.94 -1.24
N VAL A 518 -10.55 14.04 -2.21
CA VAL A 518 -11.82 13.80 -2.93
C VAL A 518 -12.10 12.30 -3.04
N ASN A 519 -13.34 11.91 -3.38
CA ASN A 519 -13.67 10.51 -3.65
C ASN A 519 -13.20 10.12 -5.06
N ASN A 520 -13.98 10.38 -6.11
CA ASN A 520 -13.52 10.23 -7.49
C ASN A 520 -13.20 11.58 -8.15
N LEU A 521 -12.35 11.57 -9.17
CA LEU A 521 -11.99 12.77 -9.92
C LEU A 521 -12.03 12.54 -11.43
N TYR A 522 -12.85 13.32 -12.13
CA TYR A 522 -13.09 13.22 -13.56
C TYR A 522 -12.70 14.53 -14.27
N LEU A 523 -11.63 14.52 -15.06
CA LEU A 523 -11.26 15.64 -15.92
C LEU A 523 -11.83 15.36 -17.31
N ARG A 524 -12.84 16.13 -17.73
CA ARG A 524 -13.41 16.08 -19.08
C ARG A 524 -12.59 16.89 -20.07
N ASP A 525 -12.99 16.86 -21.34
CA ASP A 525 -12.42 17.71 -22.39
C ASP A 525 -12.38 19.19 -21.93
N GLY A 526 -11.26 19.85 -22.16
CA GLY A 526 -10.93 21.23 -21.71
C GLY A 526 -10.81 21.48 -20.21
N GLY A 527 -11.17 20.53 -19.34
CA GLY A 527 -10.98 20.65 -17.89
C GLY A 527 -9.50 20.67 -17.49
N SER A 528 -9.08 21.56 -16.59
CA SER A 528 -7.67 21.67 -16.16
C SER A 528 -7.47 21.82 -14.65
N ILE A 529 -6.57 21.01 -14.09
CA ILE A 529 -6.13 21.09 -12.68
C ILE A 529 -4.62 21.34 -12.62
N THR A 530 -4.19 22.19 -11.70
CA THR A 530 -2.79 22.40 -11.34
C THR A 530 -2.58 22.33 -9.83
N LEU A 531 -1.75 21.40 -9.37
CA LEU A 531 -1.24 21.40 -8.00
C LEU A 531 -0.04 22.35 -7.95
N ARG A 532 -0.08 23.35 -7.07
CA ARG A 532 0.95 24.40 -7.04
C ARG A 532 2.20 23.99 -6.28
N ASP A 533 3.32 24.53 -6.75
CA ASP A 533 4.65 24.30 -6.22
C ASP A 533 4.75 24.67 -4.75
N SER A 534 5.21 23.73 -3.97
CA SER A 534 5.54 24.02 -2.60
C SER A 534 6.89 24.78 -2.60
N GLU A 535 6.94 26.07 -2.24
CA GLU A 535 8.17 26.80 -1.86
C GLU A 535 8.90 26.22 -0.60
N TYR A 536 10.04 25.56 -0.73
CA TYR A 536 10.82 24.88 0.34
C TYR A 536 10.82 25.45 1.79
N SER A 537 10.55 26.75 2.00
CA SER A 537 10.49 27.42 3.31
C SER A 537 9.10 27.76 3.87
N SER A 538 7.99 27.46 3.18
CA SER A 538 6.65 27.81 3.69
C SER A 538 6.10 26.72 4.64
N THR A 539 5.02 26.96 5.38
CA THR A 539 4.53 26.04 6.43
C THR A 539 3.50 25.00 5.93
N SER A 540 3.39 24.80 4.62
CA SER A 540 2.32 24.02 3.95
C SER A 540 2.89 22.97 2.98
N TYR A 541 3.73 22.04 3.48
CA TYR A 541 4.52 21.08 2.67
C TYR A 541 4.22 19.65 3.05
N PRO A 542 4.15 18.75 2.05
CA PRO A 542 3.94 19.04 0.63
C PRO A 542 2.49 19.47 0.34
N ARG A 543 2.22 19.92 -0.90
CA ARG A 543 0.83 20.06 -1.38
C ARG A 543 0.38 18.76 -2.03
N SER A 544 -0.72 18.21 -1.53
CA SER A 544 -1.18 16.86 -1.85
C SER A 544 -2.61 16.89 -2.38
N LEU A 545 -2.85 16.27 -3.54
CA LEU A 545 -4.20 15.88 -3.97
C LEU A 545 -4.36 14.38 -3.75
N ILE A 546 -5.35 13.99 -2.93
CA ILE A 546 -5.66 12.59 -2.65
C ILE A 546 -7.01 12.26 -3.29
N VAL A 547 -7.03 11.24 -4.15
CA VAL A 547 -8.24 10.69 -4.77
C VAL A 547 -8.47 9.31 -4.19
N ASN A 548 -9.45 9.16 -3.30
CA ASN A 548 -9.74 7.89 -2.60
C ASN A 548 -10.32 6.80 -3.52
N GLY A 549 -10.95 7.22 -4.60
CA GLY A 549 -11.50 6.37 -5.65
C GLY A 549 -10.67 6.45 -6.93
N ASN A 550 -11.37 6.45 -8.06
CA ASN A 550 -10.74 6.46 -9.38
C ASN A 550 -10.52 7.89 -9.89
N MET A 551 -9.45 8.06 -10.66
CA MET A 551 -9.24 9.25 -11.47
C MET A 551 -9.37 8.91 -12.95
N LYS A 552 -10.18 9.68 -13.68
CA LYS A 552 -10.32 9.55 -15.15
C LYS A 552 -10.06 10.89 -15.80
N ILE A 553 -9.22 10.88 -16.83
CA ILE A 553 -8.89 12.06 -17.63
C ILE A 553 -9.34 11.75 -19.06
N GLU A 554 -10.36 12.45 -19.53
CA GLU A 554 -10.88 12.35 -20.89
C GLU A 554 -9.99 13.11 -21.86
N SER A 555 -10.18 12.86 -23.16
CA SER A 555 -9.40 13.53 -24.19
C SER A 555 -9.60 15.05 -24.14
N GLY A 556 -8.50 15.78 -23.92
CA GLY A 556 -8.50 17.24 -23.80
C GLY A 556 -8.40 17.75 -22.36
N GLY A 557 -8.62 16.89 -21.35
CA GLY A 557 -8.40 17.23 -19.95
C GLY A 557 -6.90 17.37 -19.64
N VAL A 558 -6.52 18.29 -18.73
CA VAL A 558 -5.13 18.59 -18.38
C VAL A 558 -4.89 18.55 -16.87
N LEU A 559 -3.90 17.78 -16.44
CA LEU A 559 -3.39 17.74 -15.08
C LEU A 559 -1.92 18.17 -15.06
N SER A 560 -1.57 19.14 -14.23
CA SER A 560 -0.19 19.54 -13.96
C SER A 560 0.12 19.43 -12.46
N VAL A 561 1.12 18.64 -12.10
CA VAL A 561 1.62 18.51 -10.74
C VAL A 561 2.99 19.18 -10.67
N ASN A 562 3.05 20.35 -10.03
CA ASN A 562 4.31 21.07 -9.91
C ASN A 562 5.28 20.37 -8.94
N LYS A 563 6.55 20.74 -9.05
CA LYS A 563 7.62 20.32 -8.14
C LYS A 563 7.24 20.52 -6.67
N GLY A 564 7.61 19.59 -5.80
CA GLY A 564 7.27 19.62 -4.38
C GLY A 564 5.77 19.38 -4.07
N SER A 565 4.99 18.99 -5.07
CA SER A 565 3.59 18.57 -4.93
C SER A 565 3.43 17.09 -5.27
N GLU A 566 2.39 16.48 -4.74
CA GLU A 566 2.10 15.05 -4.91
C GLU A 566 0.64 14.79 -5.26
N LEU A 567 0.44 13.77 -6.09
CA LEU A 567 -0.87 13.23 -6.43
C LEU A 567 -0.93 11.76 -5.99
N GLU A 568 -1.88 11.45 -5.13
CA GLU A 568 -2.12 10.10 -4.63
C GLU A 568 -3.48 9.62 -5.11
N ILE A 569 -3.50 8.49 -5.81
CA ILE A 569 -4.73 7.86 -6.33
C ILE A 569 -4.85 6.46 -5.74
N LYS A 570 -5.86 6.25 -4.89
CA LYS A 570 -6.12 4.97 -4.24
C LYS A 570 -6.83 3.96 -5.13
N GLY A 571 -7.57 4.43 -6.15
CA GLY A 571 -8.19 3.60 -7.18
C GLY A 571 -7.38 3.57 -8.48
N ASN A 572 -8.09 3.41 -9.60
CA ASN A 572 -7.48 3.35 -10.93
C ASN A 572 -7.24 4.75 -11.52
N LEU A 573 -6.15 4.91 -12.25
CA LEU A 573 -5.91 6.07 -13.12
C LEU A 573 -6.20 5.69 -14.58
N THR A 574 -7.20 6.33 -15.19
CA THR A 574 -7.52 6.15 -16.61
C THR A 574 -7.23 7.44 -17.37
N ASP A 575 -6.22 7.41 -18.25
CA ASP A 575 -5.89 8.53 -19.14
C ASP A 575 -6.35 8.23 -20.57
N LEU A 576 -7.35 8.95 -21.07
CA LEU A 576 -7.90 8.83 -22.41
C LEU A 576 -7.41 9.96 -23.35
N ASN A 577 -6.39 10.72 -22.96
CA ASN A 577 -5.87 11.81 -23.79
C ASN A 577 -5.26 11.34 -25.10
N THR A 578 -5.83 11.79 -26.22
CA THR A 578 -5.36 11.43 -27.56
C THR A 578 -4.07 12.16 -28.00
N SER A 579 -3.60 13.15 -27.23
CA SER A 579 -2.33 13.87 -27.42
C SER A 579 -1.44 13.80 -26.17
N GLY A 580 -0.12 13.61 -26.35
CA GLY A 580 0.82 13.56 -25.23
C GLY A 580 1.07 14.94 -24.60
N GLY A 581 1.20 14.97 -23.26
CA GLY A 581 1.48 16.20 -22.50
C GLY A 581 0.30 16.79 -21.77
N ASN A 582 -0.75 16.02 -21.56
CA ASN A 582 -1.93 16.45 -20.82
C ASN A 582 -1.83 16.12 -19.33
N VAL A 583 -1.05 15.09 -18.96
CA VAL A 583 -0.68 14.83 -17.57
C VAL A 583 0.81 15.09 -17.41
N ILE A 584 1.16 16.12 -16.65
CA ILE A 584 2.53 16.65 -16.55
C ILE A 584 2.96 16.71 -15.09
N PHE A 585 4.13 16.13 -14.84
CA PHE A 585 4.87 16.19 -13.58
C PHE A 585 6.11 17.05 -13.79
N HIS A 586 6.54 17.81 -12.79
CA HIS A 586 7.67 18.73 -12.90
C HIS A 586 8.66 18.54 -11.76
N SER A 587 9.95 18.70 -12.06
CA SER A 587 10.99 18.85 -11.06
C SER A 587 11.85 20.09 -11.34
N ASP A 588 12.59 20.54 -10.34
CA ASP A 588 13.76 21.39 -10.51
C ASP A 588 15.01 20.73 -9.92
N GLN A 589 16.04 21.52 -9.58
CA GLN A 589 17.29 21.03 -9.05
C GLN A 589 17.12 20.25 -7.73
N ASP A 590 16.18 20.69 -6.88
CA ASP A 590 16.07 20.22 -5.50
C ASP A 590 14.69 19.60 -5.18
N GLN A 591 13.67 19.89 -6.00
CA GLN A 591 12.29 19.52 -5.73
C GLN A 591 11.70 18.67 -6.86
N PHE A 592 11.00 17.59 -6.49
CA PHE A 592 10.38 16.65 -7.42
C PHE A 592 8.89 16.53 -7.13
N SER A 593 8.08 16.38 -8.17
CA SER A 593 6.66 16.03 -8.03
C SER A 593 6.49 14.51 -7.93
N ALA A 594 5.48 14.05 -7.19
CA ALA A 594 5.21 12.62 -7.03
C ALA A 594 3.82 12.19 -7.55
N LEU A 595 3.73 10.93 -8.01
CA LEU A 595 2.49 10.23 -8.34
C LEU A 595 2.51 8.84 -7.73
N THR A 596 1.51 8.50 -6.94
CA THR A 596 1.18 7.13 -6.53
C THR A 596 -0.17 6.70 -7.09
N VAL A 597 -0.25 5.46 -7.57
CA VAL A 597 -1.48 4.83 -8.05
C VAL A 597 -1.54 3.42 -7.47
N ASP A 598 -2.44 3.19 -6.51
CA ASP A 598 -2.59 1.90 -5.83
C ASP A 598 -3.40 0.91 -6.70
N GLY A 599 -4.26 1.42 -7.58
CA GLY A 599 -4.97 0.63 -8.58
C GLY A 599 -4.19 0.45 -9.88
N SER A 600 -4.91 0.22 -10.98
CA SER A 600 -4.31 0.07 -12.30
C SER A 600 -4.17 1.41 -13.03
N PHE A 601 -3.13 1.52 -13.87
CA PHE A 601 -3.01 2.57 -14.87
C PHE A 601 -3.51 2.06 -16.22
N THR A 602 -4.60 2.65 -16.72
CA THR A 602 -5.15 2.36 -18.06
C THR A 602 -4.94 3.54 -18.99
N ASN A 603 -4.53 3.22 -20.21
CA ASN A 603 -4.13 4.20 -21.19
C ASN A 603 -4.93 4.06 -22.50
N GLY A 604 -5.71 5.09 -22.84
CA GLY A 604 -6.69 5.07 -23.92
C GLY A 604 -6.15 5.45 -25.29
N GLY A 605 -5.08 4.82 -25.78
CA GLY A 605 -4.54 5.10 -27.13
C GLY A 605 -3.08 4.70 -27.36
N SER A 606 -2.62 4.73 -28.61
CA SER A 606 -1.30 4.22 -29.04
C SER A 606 -0.12 5.19 -28.87
N GLY A 607 -0.33 6.40 -28.33
CA GLY A 607 0.72 7.41 -28.12
C GLY A 607 0.57 8.24 -26.83
N ASN A 608 -0.38 7.86 -26.00
CA ASN A 608 -0.83 8.60 -24.83
C ASN A 608 0.12 8.26 -23.68
N LYS A 609 0.77 9.23 -23.07
CA LYS A 609 1.82 8.95 -22.10
C LYS A 609 1.91 10.12 -21.13
N LEU A 610 2.03 9.81 -19.85
CA LEU A 610 2.39 10.78 -18.83
C LEU A 610 3.70 11.46 -19.25
N ARG A 611 3.83 12.75 -18.93
CA ARG A 611 5.06 13.50 -19.12
C ARG A 611 5.66 13.86 -17.76
N TYR A 612 6.93 13.53 -17.57
CA TYR A 612 7.71 13.98 -16.43
C TYR A 612 8.81 14.92 -16.93
N ASN A 613 8.70 16.21 -16.62
CA ASN A 613 9.69 17.23 -16.91
C ASN A 613 10.79 17.15 -15.86
N LEU A 614 11.73 16.22 -16.05
CA LEU A 614 12.81 15.94 -15.12
C LEU A 614 13.95 16.95 -15.30
N TYR A 615 14.40 17.57 -14.22
CA TYR A 615 15.54 18.48 -14.22
C TYR A 615 16.85 17.72 -14.46
N ILE A 616 17.68 18.27 -15.35
CA ILE A 616 18.99 17.77 -15.74
C ILE A 616 19.98 18.93 -15.63
N ASN A 617 21.13 18.69 -15.00
CA ASN A 617 22.20 19.66 -14.87
C ASN A 617 22.76 20.14 -16.21
N GLY A 618 23.35 21.33 -16.20
CA GLY A 618 23.87 21.99 -17.39
C GLY A 618 25.38 22.02 -17.47
N VAL A 619 25.95 21.57 -18.59
CA VAL A 619 27.37 21.71 -18.88
C VAL A 619 27.66 23.06 -19.55
N ASP A 620 28.60 23.82 -18.98
CA ASP A 620 29.18 25.03 -19.58
C ASP A 620 30.63 24.75 -20.03
N ALA A 621 31.00 25.22 -21.22
CA ALA A 621 32.34 25.08 -21.76
C ALA A 621 33.35 26.10 -21.18
N SER A 622 32.90 27.04 -20.33
CA SER A 622 33.68 28.23 -19.95
C SER A 622 33.94 28.45 -18.44
N SER A 623 33.46 27.57 -17.55
CA SER A 623 33.55 27.77 -16.10
C SER A 623 34.76 27.06 -15.48
N ALA A 624 35.76 27.86 -15.11
CA ALA A 624 36.72 27.50 -14.07
C ALA A 624 35.98 27.44 -12.71
N GLN A 625 35.93 26.25 -12.12
CA GLN A 625 35.35 25.92 -10.80
C GLN A 625 33.86 26.29 -10.57
N GLY A 626 33.00 25.26 -10.44
CA GLY A 626 31.60 25.39 -9.99
C GLY A 626 30.49 25.14 -11.02
N SER A 627 30.79 24.60 -12.21
CA SER A 627 29.76 24.22 -13.19
C SER A 627 29.11 22.89 -12.80
N HIS A 628 27.78 22.86 -12.68
CA HIS A 628 27.02 21.63 -12.52
C HIS A 628 27.41 20.64 -13.65
N GLY A 629 27.97 19.49 -13.29
CA GLY A 629 28.52 18.52 -14.26
C GLY A 629 27.45 17.70 -14.97
N TRP A 630 27.87 16.57 -15.55
CA TRP A 630 26.94 15.52 -15.97
C TRP A 630 26.12 15.04 -14.78
N ASP A 631 24.87 14.69 -15.06
CA ASP A 631 23.95 14.11 -14.08
C ASP A 631 23.71 12.63 -14.39
N LEU A 632 23.46 11.82 -13.35
CA LEU A 632 23.10 10.42 -13.53
C LEU A 632 21.61 10.25 -13.26
N LYS A 633 20.85 9.98 -14.33
CA LYS A 633 19.39 9.91 -14.31
C LYS A 633 18.86 8.74 -15.12
N GLY A 634 17.66 8.28 -14.81
CA GLY A 634 16.91 7.28 -15.57
C GLY A 634 15.46 7.70 -15.79
N SER A 635 14.63 6.75 -16.22
CA SER A 635 13.20 7.01 -16.44
C SER A 635 12.40 6.76 -15.16
N PRO A 636 11.70 7.76 -14.60
CA PRO A 636 10.70 7.55 -13.55
C PRO A 636 9.36 7.04 -14.10
N LEU A 637 9.25 6.84 -15.41
CA LEU A 637 8.05 6.37 -16.10
C LEU A 637 8.30 5.03 -16.78
N ASN A 638 7.27 4.20 -16.85
CA ASN A 638 7.30 2.92 -17.53
C ASN A 638 7.48 3.11 -19.04
N ASN A 639 8.48 2.46 -19.65
CA ASN A 639 8.80 2.57 -21.08
C ASN A 639 8.93 4.05 -21.53
N GLY A 640 9.62 4.83 -20.71
CA GLY A 640 9.87 6.25 -20.95
C GLY A 640 10.75 6.48 -22.18
N TRP A 641 10.57 7.62 -22.82
CA TRP A 641 11.46 8.07 -23.90
C TRP A 641 11.70 9.57 -23.81
N VAL A 642 12.83 9.99 -24.37
CA VAL A 642 13.28 11.39 -24.43
C VAL A 642 13.64 11.79 -25.85
N ASN A 643 13.56 13.09 -26.15
CA ASN A 643 14.04 13.63 -27.40
C ASN A 643 15.53 13.99 -27.28
N GLY A 644 16.41 13.42 -28.12
CA GLY A 644 17.86 13.66 -28.04
C GLY A 644 18.24 15.13 -28.22
N SER A 645 17.47 15.89 -28.99
CA SER A 645 17.66 17.34 -29.19
C SER A 645 17.37 18.18 -27.94
N ALA A 646 16.88 17.56 -26.85
CA ALA A 646 16.65 18.24 -25.57
C ALA A 646 17.92 18.38 -24.70
N PHE A 647 19.01 17.71 -25.08
CA PHE A 647 20.28 17.66 -24.35
C PHE A 647 21.35 18.56 -24.99
N ALA A 648 22.48 18.77 -24.29
CA ALA A 648 23.65 19.41 -24.89
C ALA A 648 24.13 18.61 -26.11
N GLN A 649 24.72 19.29 -27.09
CA GLN A 649 25.19 18.65 -28.32
C GLN A 649 26.66 19.01 -28.58
N ASN A 650 27.48 17.99 -28.86
CA ASN A 650 28.84 18.15 -29.35
C ASN A 650 29.00 17.40 -30.68
N GLY A 651 29.09 18.14 -31.79
CA GLY A 651 29.06 17.56 -33.13
C GLY A 651 27.75 16.80 -33.36
N ASN A 652 27.84 15.49 -33.61
CA ASN A 652 26.68 14.61 -33.83
C ASN A 652 26.23 13.86 -32.58
N GLN A 653 26.87 14.09 -31.43
CA GLN A 653 26.57 13.41 -30.17
C GLN A 653 25.73 14.31 -29.28
N TYR A 654 24.67 13.74 -28.71
CA TYR A 654 23.85 14.38 -27.69
C TYR A 654 24.26 13.87 -26.32
N ALA A 655 24.21 14.74 -25.31
CA ALA A 655 24.57 14.46 -23.94
C ALA A 655 23.51 13.62 -23.22
N LEU A 656 23.30 12.42 -23.75
CA LEU A 656 22.54 11.31 -23.23
C LEU A 656 23.38 10.06 -23.50
N GLY A 657 24.01 9.53 -22.46
CA GLY A 657 25.00 8.48 -22.53
C GLY A 657 24.59 7.22 -21.79
N THR A 658 24.75 6.07 -22.44
CA THR A 658 24.60 4.76 -21.81
C THR A 658 25.91 4.32 -21.17
N TYR A 659 25.86 3.77 -19.97
CA TYR A 659 27.00 3.08 -19.37
C TYR A 659 27.19 1.69 -20.01
N ASN A 660 28.40 1.38 -20.44
CA ASN A 660 28.76 0.10 -21.04
C ASN A 660 29.72 -0.66 -20.11
N SER A 661 29.18 -1.65 -19.39
CA SER A 661 29.94 -2.48 -18.46
C SER A 661 31.08 -3.24 -19.16
N SER A 662 30.92 -3.69 -20.41
CA SER A 662 32.01 -4.39 -21.14
C SER A 662 33.27 -3.55 -21.38
N THR A 663 33.14 -2.22 -21.41
CA THR A 663 34.26 -1.30 -21.69
C THR A 663 34.58 -0.35 -20.55
N ASN A 664 33.82 -0.42 -19.46
CA ASN A 664 33.84 0.54 -18.36
C ASN A 664 33.77 2.00 -18.84
N SER A 665 32.87 2.31 -19.78
CA SER A 665 32.82 3.63 -20.42
C SER A 665 31.40 4.09 -20.73
N PHE A 666 31.23 5.41 -20.88
CA PHE A 666 29.97 6.00 -21.34
C PHE A 666 29.98 6.24 -22.85
N SER A 667 28.86 5.92 -23.51
CA SER A 667 28.66 6.17 -24.94
C SER A 667 27.46 7.08 -25.18
N SER A 668 27.71 8.27 -25.75
CA SER A 668 26.66 9.25 -26.07
C SER A 668 25.83 8.83 -27.28
N THR A 669 24.52 9.08 -27.24
CA THR A 669 23.62 8.85 -28.38
C THR A 669 23.92 9.82 -29.54
N THR A 670 23.64 9.36 -30.76
CA THR A 670 23.67 10.20 -31.98
C THR A 670 22.27 10.48 -32.53
N THR A 671 21.23 9.96 -31.86
CA THR A 671 19.85 10.09 -32.28
C THR A 671 19.25 11.38 -31.75
N SER A 672 18.97 12.33 -32.63
CA SER A 672 18.34 13.61 -32.28
C SER A 672 16.85 13.49 -31.91
N GLY A 673 16.18 12.44 -32.39
CA GLY A 673 14.76 12.17 -32.18
C GLY A 673 14.48 11.37 -30.91
N SER A 674 13.52 10.44 -30.98
CA SER A 674 13.13 9.60 -29.83
C SER A 674 14.24 8.63 -29.44
N ASN A 675 14.63 8.67 -28.18
CA ASN A 675 15.50 7.69 -27.52
C ASN A 675 14.70 7.02 -26.40
N ASN A 676 14.51 5.70 -26.48
CA ASN A 676 13.82 4.96 -25.43
C ASN A 676 14.78 4.74 -24.26
N LEU A 677 14.26 4.91 -23.05
CA LEU A 677 14.96 4.62 -21.81
C LEU A 677 14.45 3.27 -21.29
N THR A 678 15.38 2.41 -20.87
CA THR A 678 15.06 1.14 -20.23
C THR A 678 14.68 1.41 -18.77
N ASN A 679 13.61 0.76 -18.29
CA ASN A 679 13.21 0.87 -16.88
C ASN A 679 14.38 0.48 -15.96
N SER A 680 14.47 1.15 -14.80
CA SER A 680 15.48 0.90 -13.78
C SER A 680 16.95 1.08 -14.22
N THR A 681 17.21 1.56 -15.45
CA THR A 681 18.56 1.81 -15.97
C THR A 681 18.91 3.29 -15.85
N GLY A 682 20.13 3.59 -15.40
CA GLY A 682 20.64 4.96 -15.37
C GLY A 682 21.45 5.33 -16.61
N TYR A 683 21.53 6.63 -16.86
CA TYR A 683 22.17 7.26 -18.01
C TYR A 683 22.91 8.51 -17.54
N ALA A 684 24.04 8.82 -18.17
CA ALA A 684 24.67 10.13 -18.03
C ALA A 684 23.93 11.13 -18.90
N MET A 685 23.44 12.23 -18.33
CA MET A 685 22.67 13.25 -19.02
C MET A 685 23.20 14.65 -18.73
N ALA A 686 23.18 15.53 -19.72
CA ALA A 686 23.47 16.95 -19.52
C ALA A 686 22.72 17.86 -20.49
N LYS A 687 22.38 19.07 -20.04
CA LYS A 687 21.86 20.15 -20.89
C LYS A 687 22.95 21.18 -21.19
N ALA A 688 22.74 21.99 -22.23
CA ALA A 688 23.65 23.10 -22.51
C ALA A 688 23.38 24.27 -21.54
N GLY A 689 24.43 24.97 -21.12
CA GLY A 689 24.31 26.17 -20.28
C GLY A 689 24.04 25.81 -18.82
N SER A 690 23.07 26.48 -18.19
CA SER A 690 22.81 26.38 -16.74
C SER A 690 21.98 25.18 -16.27
N GLY A 691 21.50 24.32 -17.19
CA GLY A 691 20.61 23.21 -16.86
C GLY A 691 19.14 23.51 -17.13
N GLY A 692 18.26 22.58 -16.78
CA GLY A 692 16.81 22.71 -16.97
C GLY A 692 16.12 21.36 -17.18
N THR A 693 14.84 21.37 -17.54
CA THR A 693 14.07 20.12 -17.65
C THR A 693 14.19 19.44 -19.01
N VAL A 694 14.05 18.12 -19.01
CA VAL A 694 13.86 17.24 -20.17
C VAL A 694 12.57 16.47 -19.97
N ALA A 695 11.70 16.49 -20.98
CA ALA A 695 10.44 15.76 -20.94
C ALA A 695 10.65 14.27 -21.20
N ILE A 696 10.50 13.45 -20.16
CA ILE A 696 10.40 11.99 -20.26
C ILE A 696 8.93 11.65 -20.45
N THR A 697 8.61 10.86 -21.48
CA THR A 697 7.22 10.51 -21.82
C THR A 697 7.02 9.00 -21.74
N GLY A 698 6.15 8.52 -20.85
CA GLY A 698 5.96 7.08 -20.53
C GLY A 698 4.61 6.77 -19.88
N GLY A 699 4.41 5.53 -19.42
CA GLY A 699 3.25 5.17 -18.58
C GLY A 699 3.54 5.32 -17.08
N ALA A 700 2.50 5.33 -16.25
CA ALA A 700 2.70 5.23 -14.80
C ALA A 700 3.33 3.87 -14.46
N GLN A 701 4.20 3.87 -13.45
CA GLN A 701 4.82 2.66 -12.94
C GLN A 701 4.12 2.24 -11.65
N THR A 702 3.14 1.33 -11.76
CA THR A 702 2.28 0.91 -10.63
C THR A 702 2.66 -0.46 -10.05
N ALA A 703 3.73 -1.08 -10.56
CA ALA A 703 4.16 -2.42 -10.17
C ALA A 703 5.62 -2.45 -9.75
N GLN A 704 6.04 -3.47 -8.99
CA GLN A 704 7.46 -3.69 -8.69
C GLN A 704 8.30 -3.77 -9.96
N GLN A 705 9.55 -3.34 -9.90
CA GLN A 705 10.48 -3.34 -11.03
C GLN A 705 11.73 -4.13 -10.74
N THR A 706 12.23 -4.82 -11.77
CA THR A 706 13.41 -5.66 -11.69
C THR A 706 14.36 -5.36 -12.83
N ILE A 707 15.66 -5.47 -12.56
CA ILE A 707 16.71 -5.35 -13.57
C ILE A 707 17.79 -6.39 -13.30
N GLU A 708 18.30 -7.00 -14.37
CA GLU A 708 19.40 -7.96 -14.28
C GLU A 708 20.73 -7.22 -14.14
N LEU A 709 21.52 -7.62 -13.15
CA LEU A 709 22.90 -7.18 -13.02
C LEU A 709 23.79 -8.02 -13.92
N THR A 710 24.76 -7.37 -14.57
CA THR A 710 25.67 -8.02 -15.49
C THR A 710 27.12 -7.78 -15.10
N HIS A 711 27.95 -8.80 -15.27
CA HIS A 711 29.41 -8.69 -15.26
C HIS A 711 29.94 -9.42 -16.51
N PRO A 712 30.06 -8.73 -17.65
CA PRO A 712 30.57 -9.35 -18.87
C PRO A 712 32.03 -9.76 -18.68
N GLY A 713 32.41 -10.96 -19.14
CA GLY A 713 33.76 -11.50 -18.95
C GLY A 713 34.87 -10.57 -19.48
N GLY A 714 35.72 -10.08 -18.59
CA GLY A 714 36.79 -9.12 -18.89
C GLY A 714 36.35 -7.65 -18.99
N GLY A 715 35.08 -7.36 -18.69
CA GLY A 715 34.54 -6.01 -18.52
C GLY A 715 34.51 -5.56 -17.06
N SER A 716 33.80 -4.47 -16.81
CA SER A 716 33.52 -3.94 -15.48
C SER A 716 32.38 -4.70 -14.81
N HIS A 717 32.52 -4.87 -13.50
CA HIS A 717 31.51 -5.36 -12.57
C HIS A 717 30.47 -4.29 -12.15
N TRP A 718 30.66 -3.03 -12.56
CA TRP A 718 29.74 -1.95 -12.23
C TRP A 718 28.48 -2.00 -13.10
N ASN A 719 27.34 -1.64 -12.50
CA ASN A 719 26.05 -1.52 -13.16
C ASN A 719 25.42 -0.18 -12.73
N LEU A 720 24.89 0.58 -13.70
CA LEU A 720 24.25 1.88 -13.46
C LEU A 720 22.73 1.73 -13.48
N LEU A 721 22.10 1.88 -12.32
CA LEU A 721 20.67 1.72 -12.11
C LEU A 721 20.03 3.06 -11.79
N ALA A 722 18.70 3.16 -11.91
CA ALA A 722 17.96 4.36 -11.53
C ALA A 722 16.61 4.05 -10.89
N ASN A 723 16.13 4.97 -10.05
CA ASN A 723 14.77 4.90 -9.50
C ASN A 723 13.74 4.89 -10.65
N PRO A 724 12.97 3.79 -10.82
CA PRO A 724 12.02 3.64 -11.91
C PRO A 724 10.63 4.26 -11.62
N PHE A 725 10.42 4.80 -10.41
CA PHE A 725 9.14 5.35 -9.98
C PHE A 725 9.10 6.88 -10.08
N THR A 726 7.87 7.40 -10.15
CA THR A 726 7.57 8.84 -10.05
C THR A 726 7.67 9.38 -8.62
N THR A 727 7.95 8.53 -7.65
CA THR A 727 8.02 8.81 -6.21
C THR A 727 9.47 8.77 -5.72
N TYR A 728 9.68 9.19 -4.48
CA TYR A 728 10.93 8.90 -3.79
C TYR A 728 10.96 7.41 -3.42
N VAL A 729 12.16 6.83 -3.36
CA VAL A 729 12.35 5.44 -2.96
C VAL A 729 13.27 5.38 -1.75
N ALA A 730 12.82 4.76 -0.67
CA ALA A 730 13.64 4.47 0.50
C ALA A 730 14.81 3.55 0.11
N ILE A 731 16.04 4.02 0.32
CA ILE A 731 17.25 3.25 -0.01
C ILE A 731 17.98 2.71 1.22
N SER A 732 17.84 3.34 2.39
CA SER A 732 18.42 2.89 3.66
C SER A 732 17.36 2.33 4.63
N SER A 733 17.80 1.62 5.67
CA SER A 733 16.89 1.12 6.71
C SER A 733 16.19 2.25 7.47
N ASP A 734 16.90 3.33 7.79
CA ASP A 734 16.29 4.47 8.51
C ASP A 734 15.31 5.27 7.64
N ALA A 735 15.40 5.15 6.32
CA ALA A 735 14.39 5.72 5.45
C ALA A 735 13.00 5.07 5.67
N VAL A 736 12.96 3.81 6.13
CA VAL A 736 11.72 3.09 6.48
C VAL A 736 11.12 3.62 7.78
N THR A 737 11.95 4.03 8.74
CA THR A 737 11.47 4.58 10.02
C THR A 737 11.10 6.07 9.90
N ASP A 738 11.79 6.81 9.03
CA ASP A 738 11.52 8.22 8.77
C ASP A 738 10.37 8.44 7.77
N SER A 739 9.87 7.40 7.11
CA SER A 739 8.78 7.54 6.13
C SER A 739 7.66 6.50 6.24
N ASP A 740 6.66 6.60 5.36
CA ASP A 740 5.60 5.61 5.16
C ASP A 740 6.01 4.42 4.26
N ALA A 741 7.27 4.36 3.82
CA ALA A 741 7.78 3.21 3.07
C ALA A 741 7.73 1.92 3.93
N GLY A 742 7.29 0.81 3.33
CA GLY A 742 7.25 -0.51 3.97
C GLY A 742 8.51 -1.35 3.81
N GLY A 743 9.58 -0.80 3.20
CA GLY A 743 10.85 -1.49 2.96
C GLY A 743 11.87 -0.58 2.27
N ASN A 744 13.09 -1.06 2.06
CA ASN A 744 14.15 -0.28 1.40
C ASN A 744 14.97 -1.11 0.39
N VAL A 745 15.57 -0.40 -0.56
CA VAL A 745 16.35 -0.99 -1.66
C VAL A 745 17.61 -1.72 -1.17
N TRP A 746 18.33 -1.21 -0.17
CA TRP A 746 19.56 -1.85 0.33
C TRP A 746 19.27 -3.23 0.93
N THR A 747 18.40 -3.31 1.95
CA THR A 747 18.04 -4.56 2.62
C THR A 747 17.49 -5.60 1.64
N LYS A 748 16.76 -5.15 0.60
CA LYS A 748 16.21 -6.06 -0.41
C LYS A 748 17.27 -6.71 -1.30
N ASN A 749 18.37 -6.00 -1.60
CA ASN A 749 19.32 -6.39 -2.64
C ASN A 749 20.74 -6.69 -2.12
N ASN A 750 21.04 -6.47 -0.84
CA ASN A 750 22.40 -6.60 -0.28
C ASN A 750 23.05 -7.98 -0.50
N SER A 751 22.27 -9.05 -0.66
CA SER A 751 22.77 -10.41 -0.89
C SER A 751 23.35 -10.64 -2.28
N ILE A 752 22.97 -9.81 -3.26
CA ILE A 752 23.42 -9.92 -4.65
C ILE A 752 24.36 -8.78 -5.07
N VAL A 753 24.47 -7.73 -4.28
CA VAL A 753 25.38 -6.60 -4.54
C VAL A 753 26.77 -6.92 -3.99
N GLY A 754 27.80 -6.56 -4.76
CA GLY A 754 29.20 -6.78 -4.40
C GLY A 754 29.92 -7.64 -5.43
N TYR A 755 30.92 -7.07 -6.10
CA TYR A 755 31.92 -7.85 -6.84
C TYR A 755 32.92 -8.50 -5.88
N THR A 756 33.43 -7.70 -4.94
CA THR A 756 34.12 -8.16 -3.73
C THR A 756 33.27 -7.85 -2.51
N ASP A 757 33.61 -8.42 -1.36
CA ASP A 757 32.91 -8.13 -0.11
C ASP A 757 33.01 -6.65 0.30
N SER A 758 34.14 -5.99 -0.03
CA SER A 758 34.35 -4.56 0.15
C SER A 758 33.64 -3.68 -0.87
N GLN A 759 33.01 -4.23 -1.91
CA GLN A 759 32.26 -3.45 -2.91
C GLN A 759 30.75 -3.70 -2.82
N ALA A 760 30.31 -4.44 -1.79
CA ALA A 760 28.91 -4.67 -1.48
C ALA A 760 28.28 -3.40 -0.88
N ALA A 761 28.00 -2.41 -1.73
CA ALA A 761 27.36 -1.16 -1.36
C ALA A 761 26.64 -0.52 -2.56
N ILE A 762 25.79 0.46 -2.27
CA ILE A 762 25.20 1.34 -3.27
C ILE A 762 25.97 2.67 -3.28
N TYR A 763 26.43 3.10 -4.45
CA TYR A 763 27.22 4.31 -4.63
C TYR A 763 26.40 5.39 -5.32
N LEU A 764 26.00 6.42 -4.58
CA LEU A 764 25.25 7.55 -5.11
C LEU A 764 26.18 8.67 -5.58
N TRP A 765 25.81 9.28 -6.69
CA TRP A 765 26.39 10.54 -7.12
C TRP A 765 25.71 11.70 -6.38
N ASN A 766 26.49 12.49 -5.63
CA ASN A 766 25.99 13.63 -4.86
C ASN A 766 26.11 14.97 -5.61
N GLY A 767 26.53 14.95 -6.88
CA GLY A 767 26.81 16.16 -7.67
C GLY A 767 28.30 16.54 -7.74
N THR A 768 29.12 16.03 -6.83
CA THR A 768 30.56 16.32 -6.74
C THR A 768 31.42 15.05 -6.82
N ASP A 769 31.04 14.01 -6.09
CA ASP A 769 31.71 12.71 -6.04
C ASP A 769 30.73 11.57 -5.64
N TYR A 770 31.29 10.40 -5.31
CA TYR A 770 30.58 9.19 -4.86
C TYR A 770 30.79 8.90 -3.37
N SER A 771 30.99 9.93 -2.55
CA SER A 771 31.15 9.77 -1.09
C SER A 771 29.87 9.31 -0.37
N ASP A 772 28.70 9.44 -1.01
CA ASP A 772 27.43 8.92 -0.51
C ASP A 772 27.31 7.41 -0.80
N ILE A 773 27.90 6.62 0.10
CA ILE A 773 27.84 5.17 0.09
C ILE A 773 26.72 4.70 1.03
N ILE A 774 25.82 3.86 0.52
CA ILE A 774 24.72 3.26 1.28
C ILE A 774 24.98 1.77 1.46
N ASN A 775 25.05 1.36 2.72
CA ASN A 775 25.23 -0.03 3.11
C ASN A 775 24.68 -0.26 4.54
N GLY A 776 25.09 -1.34 5.22
CA GLY A 776 24.66 -1.68 6.57
C GLY A 776 25.09 -0.70 7.67
N THR A 777 26.01 0.23 7.40
CA THR A 777 26.45 1.24 8.38
C THR A 777 25.67 2.55 8.28
N THR A 778 24.84 2.72 7.24
CA THR A 778 24.05 3.93 7.03
C THR A 778 23.00 4.06 8.13
N ASN A 779 23.20 5.06 8.99
CA ASN A 779 22.37 5.41 10.15
C ASN A 779 21.53 6.68 9.92
N THR A 780 21.30 7.02 8.66
CA THR A 780 20.52 8.21 8.28
C THR A 780 19.53 7.85 7.20
N ALA A 781 18.36 8.49 7.24
CA ALA A 781 17.34 8.33 6.22
C ALA A 781 17.89 8.82 4.87
N ARG A 782 17.80 7.96 3.86
CA ARG A 782 18.29 8.22 2.50
C ARG A 782 17.24 7.77 1.50
N TYR A 783 17.02 8.60 0.49
CA TYR A 783 16.00 8.42 -0.53
C TYR A 783 16.57 8.68 -1.92
N LEU A 784 16.09 7.92 -2.91
CA LEU A 784 16.32 8.21 -4.31
C LEU A 784 15.18 9.06 -4.85
N ALA A 785 15.47 10.25 -5.36
CA ALA A 785 14.48 11.07 -6.06
C ALA A 785 13.99 10.39 -7.35
N PRO A 786 12.83 10.79 -7.91
CA PRO A 786 12.34 10.28 -9.19
C PRO A 786 13.42 10.31 -10.29
N GLY A 787 13.74 9.13 -10.84
CA GLY A 787 14.77 8.99 -11.86
C GLY A 787 16.21 9.17 -11.41
N GLN A 788 16.54 9.35 -10.12
CA GLN A 788 17.93 9.44 -9.65
C GLN A 788 18.65 8.10 -9.85
N ALA A 789 19.89 8.15 -10.35
CA ALA A 789 20.69 6.97 -10.64
C ALA A 789 21.86 6.77 -9.68
N PHE A 790 22.32 5.52 -9.57
CA PHE A 790 23.36 5.07 -8.67
C PHE A 790 24.10 3.85 -9.25
N PHE A 791 25.30 3.57 -8.76
CA PHE A 791 26.07 2.40 -9.12
C PHE A 791 25.98 1.29 -8.07
N VAL A 792 25.98 0.05 -8.54
CA VAL A 792 26.24 -1.15 -7.73
C VAL A 792 27.24 -2.04 -8.46
N SER A 793 28.01 -2.81 -7.70
CA SER A 793 28.87 -3.86 -8.25
C SER A 793 28.16 -5.21 -8.21
N PHE A 794 28.55 -6.11 -9.11
CA PHE A 794 28.03 -7.48 -9.16
C PHE A 794 29.14 -8.47 -9.51
N ASP A 795 29.21 -9.58 -8.79
CA ASP A 795 30.02 -10.73 -9.16
C ASP A 795 29.17 -11.84 -9.79
N SER A 796 29.45 -12.17 -11.05
CA SER A 796 28.87 -13.34 -11.72
C SER A 796 29.34 -14.67 -11.13
N ASP A 797 30.45 -14.68 -10.37
CA ASP A 797 31.02 -15.88 -9.74
C ASP A 797 30.51 -16.12 -8.30
N ASN A 798 29.73 -15.18 -7.72
CA ASN A 798 29.16 -15.26 -6.36
C ASN A 798 27.88 -16.13 -6.28
N THR A 799 27.78 -17.17 -7.09
CA THR A 799 26.87 -18.29 -6.82
C THR A 799 27.59 -19.60 -7.12
N GLU A 800 27.34 -20.64 -6.33
CA GLU A 800 27.95 -21.96 -6.44
C GLU A 800 27.60 -22.73 -7.75
N ASN A 801 27.38 -22.08 -8.88
CA ASN A 801 27.16 -22.73 -10.17
C ASN A 801 27.82 -21.95 -11.32
N SER A 802 28.86 -22.56 -11.89
CA SER A 802 29.53 -22.11 -13.11
C SER A 802 28.57 -22.20 -14.31
N GLY A 803 27.97 -21.07 -14.68
CA GLY A 803 27.26 -20.85 -15.93
C GLY A 803 26.46 -19.55 -15.87
N GLU A 804 26.88 -18.52 -16.62
CA GLU A 804 26.24 -17.19 -16.79
C GLU A 804 25.10 -16.91 -15.80
N VAL A 805 25.44 -16.51 -14.57
CA VAL A 805 24.46 -16.26 -13.53
C VAL A 805 24.05 -14.79 -13.57
N GLU A 806 22.80 -14.56 -13.97
CA GLU A 806 22.11 -13.28 -13.88
C GLU A 806 21.47 -13.16 -12.49
N ALA A 807 21.79 -12.11 -11.74
CA ALA A 807 21.11 -11.78 -10.48
C ALA A 807 20.14 -10.61 -10.68
N THR A 808 18.94 -10.75 -10.15
CA THR A 808 17.86 -9.77 -10.34
C THR A 808 17.83 -8.75 -9.20
N PHE A 809 18.21 -7.50 -9.49
CA PHE A 809 18.02 -6.36 -8.61
C PHE A 809 16.55 -5.89 -8.65
N THR A 810 15.97 -5.63 -7.48
CA THR A 810 14.53 -5.39 -7.31
C THR A 810 14.24 -4.08 -6.60
N PHE A 811 13.34 -3.29 -7.19
CA PHE A 811 12.64 -2.17 -6.57
C PHE A 811 11.19 -2.61 -6.27
N GLN A 812 10.83 -2.77 -5.00
CA GLN A 812 9.48 -3.19 -4.61
C GLN A 812 8.54 -1.97 -4.52
N GLU A 813 7.24 -2.20 -4.70
CA GLU A 813 6.22 -1.13 -4.61
C GLU A 813 6.22 -0.45 -3.24
N ASN A 814 6.41 -1.22 -2.17
CA ASN A 814 6.46 -0.73 -0.79
C ASN A 814 7.76 0.02 -0.45
N HIS A 815 8.73 0.14 -1.37
CA HIS A 815 9.88 1.03 -1.16
C HIS A 815 9.55 2.49 -1.47
N GLN A 816 8.44 2.75 -2.16
CA GLN A 816 8.04 4.10 -2.54
C GLN A 816 7.57 4.90 -1.34
N THR A 817 7.89 6.18 -1.33
CA THR A 817 7.36 7.17 -0.40
C THR A 817 7.19 8.51 -1.12
N THR A 818 6.42 9.40 -0.51
CA THR A 818 6.18 10.75 -1.01
C THR A 818 6.75 11.77 -0.02
N LEU A 819 6.78 13.04 -0.40
CA LEU A 819 7.25 14.08 0.52
C LEU A 819 6.39 14.14 1.79
N ARG A 820 5.09 13.77 1.72
CA ARG A 820 4.19 13.76 2.88
C ARG A 820 4.45 12.56 3.78
N GLY A 821 4.90 11.47 3.19
CA GLY A 821 5.29 10.27 3.91
C GLY A 821 6.54 10.47 4.76
N MET A 822 7.44 11.35 4.33
CA MET A 822 8.73 11.64 4.99
C MET A 822 8.56 12.58 6.19
N SER A 823 9.19 12.23 7.32
CA SER A 823 9.13 12.97 8.58
C SER A 823 9.93 14.28 8.54
N LEU A 824 11.01 14.35 7.75
CA LEU A 824 11.86 15.54 7.64
C LEU A 824 12.15 15.93 6.18
N ILE A 825 11.63 17.07 5.72
CA ILE A 825 11.84 17.60 4.35
C ILE A 825 13.07 18.55 4.29
N THR A 826 13.76 18.80 5.41
CA THR A 826 15.21 19.12 5.59
C THR A 826 15.47 19.96 6.85
N THR A 827 16.56 19.64 7.56
CA THR A 827 17.61 20.51 8.17
C THR A 827 18.45 19.64 9.11
N ASP A 828 19.78 19.66 8.97
CA ASP A 828 20.82 19.02 9.81
C ASP A 828 20.97 17.49 9.70
N ASP A 829 21.85 16.86 8.90
CA ASP A 829 23.08 17.20 8.14
C ASP A 829 24.35 16.45 8.55
N ALA A 830 24.28 15.42 9.40
CA ALA A 830 25.45 14.58 9.65
C ALA A 830 26.70 15.42 10.01
N ILE A 831 26.63 16.14 11.15
CA ILE A 831 27.55 16.02 12.31
C ILE A 831 27.65 17.35 13.10
N ALA A 832 27.34 17.30 14.42
CA ALA A 832 28.14 17.85 15.54
C ALA A 832 27.31 17.86 16.84
N GLY A 833 27.47 16.83 17.69
CA GLY A 833 26.79 16.75 18.99
C GLY A 833 26.20 15.38 19.35
N ASP A 834 26.30 14.39 18.45
CA ASP A 834 25.86 13.03 18.73
C ASP A 834 26.56 12.47 19.97
N ILE A 835 25.74 12.00 20.90
CA ILE A 835 26.20 11.21 22.04
C ILE A 835 26.48 9.79 21.53
N MET A 836 27.54 9.16 22.06
CA MET A 836 27.82 7.75 21.80
C MET A 836 26.57 6.91 22.09
N GLU A 837 26.07 6.19 21.08
CA GLU A 837 25.01 5.20 21.27
C GLU A 837 25.58 4.00 22.05
N GLU A 838 24.73 3.25 22.77
CA GLU A 838 25.19 2.18 23.68
C GLU A 838 26.00 1.08 22.97
N ASN A 839 25.87 0.95 21.65
CA ASN A 839 26.50 -0.08 20.82
C ASN A 839 27.15 0.45 19.53
N ARG A 840 27.38 1.76 19.42
CA ARG A 840 27.95 2.36 18.21
C ARG A 840 28.79 3.61 18.46
N ALA A 841 29.94 3.70 17.81
CA ALA A 841 30.79 4.89 17.79
C ALA A 841 31.36 5.16 16.39
N GLU A 842 31.51 6.42 16.04
CA GLU A 842 32.04 6.86 14.74
C GLU A 842 33.33 7.68 14.93
N LEU A 843 34.22 7.59 13.96
CA LEU A 843 35.39 8.45 13.79
C LEU A 843 35.60 8.71 12.30
N HIS A 844 35.44 9.95 11.86
CA HIS A 844 35.68 10.35 10.47
C HIS A 844 36.95 11.20 10.39
N LEU A 845 37.82 10.83 9.46
CA LEU A 845 39.06 11.54 9.17
C LEU A 845 38.89 12.27 7.85
N ASN A 846 39.29 13.54 7.80
CA ASN A 846 39.26 14.37 6.60
C ASN A 846 40.68 14.74 6.19
N LEU A 847 40.95 14.69 4.88
CA LEU A 847 42.15 15.19 4.23
C LEU A 847 41.78 16.40 3.39
N GLU A 848 42.46 17.52 3.63
CA GLU A 848 42.35 18.74 2.84
C GLU A 848 43.66 19.02 2.10
N GLN A 849 43.56 19.28 0.80
CA GLN A 849 44.68 19.77 -0.02
C GLN A 849 44.15 20.73 -1.08
N ASN A 850 44.60 22.00 -1.03
CA ASN A 850 44.07 23.09 -1.86
C ASN A 850 42.54 23.27 -1.74
N SER A 851 41.80 22.98 -2.81
CA SER A 851 40.33 23.01 -2.86
C SER A 851 39.70 21.62 -2.80
N PHE A 852 40.48 20.59 -2.50
CA PHE A 852 40.01 19.21 -2.36
C PHE A 852 39.85 18.87 -0.88
N SER A 853 38.73 18.22 -0.55
CA SER A 853 38.42 17.65 0.77
C SER A 853 37.91 16.23 0.56
N ARG A 854 38.39 15.28 1.36
CA ARG A 854 38.05 13.84 1.25
C ARG A 854 37.99 13.22 2.63
N ASP A 855 37.01 12.37 2.87
CA ASP A 855 36.88 11.66 4.14
C ASP A 855 36.96 10.14 4.01
N THR A 856 37.40 9.51 5.11
CA THR A 856 37.26 8.08 5.37
C THR A 856 36.61 7.90 6.74
N LYS A 857 35.77 6.87 6.86
CA LYS A 857 34.94 6.64 8.05
C LYS A 857 35.37 5.35 8.74
N ILE A 858 35.60 5.42 10.05
CA ILE A 858 35.82 4.26 10.93
C ILE A 858 34.60 4.17 11.85
N ILE A 859 33.87 3.06 11.78
CA ILE A 859 32.62 2.87 12.50
C ILE A 859 32.73 1.63 13.38
N TYR A 860 32.60 1.82 14.68
CA TYR A 860 32.59 0.76 15.67
C TYR A 860 31.16 0.29 15.92
N MET A 861 30.84 -0.99 15.66
CA MET A 861 29.51 -1.59 15.88
C MET A 861 29.61 -3.02 16.40
N GLU A 862 28.52 -3.56 16.95
CA GLU A 862 28.46 -4.97 17.37
C GLU A 862 28.62 -5.94 16.20
N ASP A 863 29.13 -7.14 16.48
CA ASP A 863 29.31 -8.26 15.54
C ASP A 863 30.21 -8.00 14.31
N MET A 864 30.95 -6.89 14.28
CA MET A 864 31.98 -6.60 13.26
C MET A 864 33.31 -7.29 13.59
N THR A 865 34.21 -7.40 12.59
CA THR A 865 35.49 -8.11 12.70
C THR A 865 36.70 -7.22 12.38
N ASP A 866 37.90 -7.79 12.48
CA ASP A 866 39.17 -7.16 12.05
C ASP A 866 39.51 -7.43 10.58
N GLY A 867 38.65 -8.17 9.88
CA GLY A 867 38.73 -8.42 8.44
C GLY A 867 37.68 -7.60 7.69
N ILE A 868 37.42 -7.96 6.44
CA ILE A 868 36.38 -7.32 5.63
C ILE A 868 35.00 -7.88 6.01
N ASP A 869 34.12 -7.01 6.51
CA ASP A 869 32.72 -7.25 6.82
C ASP A 869 31.84 -6.87 5.61
N LYS A 870 31.45 -7.89 4.82
CA LYS A 870 30.62 -7.70 3.61
C LYS A 870 29.34 -6.92 3.90
N GLY A 871 29.12 -5.84 3.15
CA GLY A 871 27.93 -5.01 3.27
C GLY A 871 28.01 -3.98 4.40
N TYR A 872 29.14 -3.87 5.08
CA TYR A 872 29.41 -2.89 6.13
C TYR A 872 30.69 -2.11 5.83
N ASP A 873 31.77 -2.81 5.48
CA ASP A 873 32.94 -2.19 4.86
C ASP A 873 32.64 -1.77 3.43
N ALA A 874 33.24 -0.66 3.00
CA ALA A 874 33.13 -0.18 1.62
C ALA A 874 34.44 0.39 1.10
N ALA A 875 34.89 -0.14 -0.04
CA ALA A 875 35.94 0.43 -0.87
C ALA A 875 35.42 1.69 -1.60
N PRO A 876 36.29 2.65 -1.93
CA PRO A 876 35.91 3.82 -2.72
C PRO A 876 35.43 3.42 -4.12
N PHE A 877 34.49 4.18 -4.67
CA PHE A 877 34.04 4.02 -6.05
C PHE A 877 35.07 4.64 -7.01
N ILE A 878 35.64 3.81 -7.89
CA ILE A 878 36.63 4.24 -8.87
C ILE A 878 36.24 3.73 -10.25
N ILE A 879 36.03 4.65 -11.19
CA ILE A 879 35.70 4.37 -12.59
C ILE A 879 36.80 4.84 -13.57
N GLU A 880 37.66 5.81 -13.21
CA GLU A 880 38.87 6.21 -13.95
C GLU A 880 39.92 6.96 -13.08
N GLY A 881 41.20 6.60 -13.14
CA GLY A 881 42.35 7.44 -12.71
C GLY A 881 42.57 7.63 -11.20
N GLU A 882 43.75 8.18 -10.83
CA GLU A 882 44.14 8.45 -9.44
C GLU A 882 43.24 9.52 -8.81
N SER A 883 42.36 9.09 -7.91
CA SER A 883 41.64 9.97 -6.99
C SER A 883 42.55 10.32 -5.81
N PHE A 884 42.67 11.62 -5.53
CA PHE A 884 43.23 12.05 -4.24
C PHE A 884 42.24 11.63 -3.18
N ASP A 885 42.64 10.71 -2.31
CA ASP A 885 41.77 10.09 -1.31
C ASP A 885 42.56 9.84 -0.02
N ILE A 886 41.85 9.87 1.09
CA ILE A 886 42.26 9.27 2.36
C ILE A 886 41.43 8.00 2.53
N VAL A 887 42.08 6.90 2.90
CA VAL A 887 41.44 5.58 3.02
C VAL A 887 42.03 4.84 4.21
N THR A 888 41.32 3.89 4.76
CA THR A 888 41.87 2.96 5.75
C THR A 888 42.10 1.57 5.15
N ARG A 889 42.72 0.68 5.92
CA ARG A 889 42.79 -0.76 5.64
C ARG A 889 42.49 -1.58 6.88
N VAL A 890 42.12 -2.83 6.66
CA VAL A 890 41.84 -3.78 7.75
C VAL A 890 43.09 -3.99 8.63
N PRO A 891 42.95 -4.09 9.97
CA PRO A 891 44.11 -4.23 10.86
C PRO A 891 44.70 -5.64 10.82
N SER A 892 43.94 -6.64 10.35
CA SER A 892 44.36 -8.02 10.16
C SER A 892 44.00 -8.49 8.76
N GLU A 893 44.72 -9.50 8.24
CA GLU A 893 44.43 -10.08 6.91
C GLU A 893 44.41 -9.03 5.78
N ASP A 894 45.27 -8.00 5.88
CA ASP A 894 45.38 -6.92 4.88
C ASP A 894 45.89 -7.45 3.53
N ASP A 895 44.97 -7.61 2.58
CA ASP A 895 45.24 -7.91 1.18
C ASP A 895 45.54 -6.66 0.33
N GLY A 896 45.71 -5.50 0.97
CA GLY A 896 45.98 -4.21 0.33
C GLY A 896 44.72 -3.49 -0.17
N ILE A 897 43.54 -3.84 0.36
CA ILE A 897 42.26 -3.25 -0.02
C ILE A 897 42.07 -1.93 0.71
N ASN A 898 41.90 -0.85 -0.05
CA ASN A 898 41.60 0.48 0.50
C ASN A 898 40.10 0.60 0.82
N LEU A 899 39.76 1.17 1.97
CA LEU A 899 38.40 1.36 2.46
C LEU A 899 38.09 2.85 2.64
N ALA A 900 36.93 3.27 2.14
CA ALA A 900 36.31 4.56 2.43
C ALA A 900 35.41 4.48 3.68
N ILE A 901 34.85 3.29 3.95
CA ILE A 901 34.16 2.97 5.20
C ILE A 901 34.79 1.69 5.73
N GLN A 902 35.25 1.74 6.97
CA GLN A 902 35.74 0.60 7.71
C GLN A 902 34.90 0.37 8.97
N THR A 903 34.44 -0.86 9.18
CA THR A 903 33.84 -1.29 10.43
C THR A 903 34.82 -2.03 11.33
N LEU A 904 34.62 -1.88 12.63
CA LEU A 904 35.36 -2.60 13.67
C LEU A 904 34.41 -2.95 14.82
N ASN A 905 34.77 -3.92 15.64
CA ASN A 905 33.91 -4.35 16.73
C ASN A 905 33.80 -3.27 17.83
N PHE A 906 32.58 -2.97 18.29
CA PHE A 906 32.34 -1.94 19.31
C PHE A 906 33.11 -2.18 20.62
N SER A 907 33.33 -3.44 21.00
CA SER A 907 34.11 -3.80 22.20
C SER A 907 35.58 -3.37 22.15
N GLU A 908 36.07 -2.98 20.98
CA GLU A 908 37.44 -2.56 20.74
C GLU A 908 37.65 -1.06 20.79
N VAL A 909 36.59 -0.25 20.91
CA VAL A 909 36.69 1.22 20.91
C VAL A 909 37.60 1.79 22.02
N LEU A 910 37.72 1.07 23.15
CA LEU A 910 38.59 1.43 24.28
C LEU A 910 39.95 0.72 24.26
N GLN A 911 40.23 -0.09 23.25
CA GLN A 911 41.47 -0.86 23.14
C GLN A 911 42.51 -0.10 22.29
N GLU A 912 43.78 -0.40 22.51
CA GLU A 912 44.84 0.12 21.65
C GLU A 912 44.76 -0.59 20.30
N LYS A 913 44.44 0.18 19.24
CA LYS A 913 44.28 -0.30 17.87
C LYS A 913 45.14 0.52 16.93
N ILE A 914 45.87 -0.17 16.06
CA ILE A 914 46.61 0.46 14.96
C ILE A 914 45.83 0.18 13.69
N ILE A 915 45.30 1.23 13.06
CA ILE A 915 44.53 1.15 11.82
C ILE A 915 45.40 1.76 10.71
N PRO A 916 45.82 0.99 9.70
CA PRO A 916 46.59 1.54 8.59
C PRO A 916 45.81 2.63 7.84
N LEU A 917 46.49 3.73 7.55
CA LEU A 917 45.96 4.85 6.77
C LEU A 917 46.68 4.93 5.42
N GLY A 918 45.93 4.90 4.33
CA GLY A 918 46.39 5.15 2.98
C GLY A 918 46.08 6.58 2.56
N ILE A 919 47.04 7.25 1.93
CA ILE A 919 46.89 8.61 1.43
C ILE A 919 47.37 8.67 -0.01
N ASN A 920 46.53 9.19 -0.89
CA ASN A 920 46.91 9.61 -2.23
C ASN A 920 46.77 11.13 -2.35
N ALA A 921 47.89 11.85 -2.48
CA ALA A 921 47.94 13.31 -2.46
C ALA A 921 48.91 13.86 -3.52
N LEU A 922 48.76 15.14 -3.88
CA LEU A 922 49.68 15.82 -4.78
C LEU A 922 51.06 15.97 -4.11
N GLY A 923 52.09 15.48 -4.79
CA GLY A 923 53.48 15.60 -4.32
C GLY A 923 54.00 17.04 -4.36
N GLY A 924 54.65 17.48 -3.28
CA GLY A 924 55.32 18.79 -3.18
C GLY A 924 54.45 19.93 -2.66
N GLU A 925 53.22 19.64 -2.24
CA GLU A 925 52.29 20.60 -1.63
C GLU A 925 51.91 20.14 -0.21
N GLU A 926 51.54 21.10 0.63
CA GLU A 926 51.07 20.83 2.00
C GLU A 926 49.67 20.21 1.95
N MET A 927 49.42 19.23 2.82
CA MET A 927 48.11 18.62 3.03
C MET A 927 47.81 18.65 4.52
N THR A 928 46.53 18.62 4.87
CA THR A 928 46.09 18.65 6.27
C THR A 928 45.19 17.47 6.58
N ILE A 929 45.51 16.74 7.65
CA ILE A 929 44.66 15.66 8.17
C ILE A 929 44.01 16.10 9.48
N SER A 930 42.69 15.91 9.59
CA SER A 930 41.90 16.30 10.76
C SER A 930 40.78 15.31 11.06
N ILE A 931 40.20 15.40 12.26
CA ILE A 931 38.97 14.69 12.63
C ILE A 931 37.79 15.58 12.26
N SER A 932 36.98 15.17 11.30
CA SER A 932 35.74 15.88 10.91
C SER A 932 34.56 15.48 11.79
N HIS A 933 34.57 14.26 12.34
CA HIS A 933 33.54 13.77 13.25
C HIS A 933 34.07 12.73 14.22
N ARG A 934 33.50 12.70 15.43
CA ARG A 934 33.61 11.56 16.32
C ARG A 934 32.46 11.50 17.33
N THR A 935 32.07 10.28 17.68
CA THR A 935 31.25 9.96 18.86
C THR A 935 31.97 9.06 19.87
N THR A 936 33.26 8.77 19.64
CA THR A 936 34.10 7.99 20.56
C THR A 936 34.29 8.67 21.92
N PRO A 937 34.54 7.92 23.02
CA PRO A 937 34.67 8.47 24.38
C PRO A 937 35.61 9.66 24.50
N ALA A 938 35.22 10.70 25.24
CA ALA A 938 35.93 11.98 25.29
C ALA A 938 37.37 11.90 25.85
N ASP A 939 37.69 10.85 26.60
CA ASP A 939 39.02 10.58 27.15
C ASP A 939 39.91 9.70 26.23
N LEU A 940 39.37 9.22 25.11
CA LEU A 940 40.13 8.50 24.08
C LEU A 940 40.99 9.50 23.28
N ASN A 941 42.30 9.31 23.35
CA ASN A 941 43.26 10.03 22.51
C ASN A 941 43.40 9.35 21.14
N ILE A 942 43.52 10.15 20.08
CA ILE A 942 43.62 9.65 18.71
C ILE A 942 44.90 10.22 18.12
N TYR A 943 45.82 9.34 17.74
CA TYR A 943 47.14 9.70 17.23
C TYR A 943 47.27 9.33 15.75
N LEU A 944 47.82 10.24 14.97
CA LEU A 944 48.39 9.94 13.65
C LEU A 944 49.86 9.58 13.84
N GLU A 945 50.26 8.38 13.41
CA GLU A 945 51.65 7.93 13.42
C GLU A 945 52.28 8.12 12.04
N ASP A 946 53.31 8.97 11.97
CA ASP A 946 54.21 9.02 10.83
C ASP A 946 55.29 7.96 11.02
N THR A 947 55.20 6.89 10.24
CA THR A 947 56.13 5.75 10.34
C THR A 947 57.50 6.00 9.70
N GLU A 948 57.63 7.04 8.86
CA GLU A 948 58.91 7.42 8.26
C GLU A 948 59.72 8.31 9.21
N GLU A 949 59.06 9.32 9.81
CA GLU A 949 59.68 10.22 10.79
C GLU A 949 59.70 9.64 12.22
N GLY A 950 58.86 8.63 12.49
CA GLY A 950 58.71 8.02 13.82
C GLY A 950 58.05 8.95 14.83
N SER A 951 57.23 9.90 14.36
CA SER A 951 56.54 10.88 15.19
C SER A 951 55.05 10.54 15.33
N MET A 952 54.47 10.87 16.48
CA MET A 952 53.02 10.76 16.73
C MET A 952 52.42 12.13 16.98
N THR A 953 51.32 12.43 16.30
CA THR A 953 50.57 13.69 16.44
C THR A 953 49.19 13.40 17.00
N ASN A 954 48.83 14.00 18.13
CA ASN A 954 47.49 13.88 18.69
C ASN A 954 46.52 14.77 17.91
N LEU A 955 45.56 14.17 17.21
CA LEU A 955 44.60 14.90 16.37
C LEU A 955 43.56 15.68 17.19
N LEU A 956 43.53 15.50 18.53
CA LEU A 956 42.58 16.20 19.43
C LEU A 956 43.13 17.48 20.03
N ASP A 957 44.44 17.69 20.00
CA ASP A 957 45.06 18.90 20.57
C ASP A 957 44.92 20.13 19.65
N GLY A 958 44.06 20.05 18.62
CA GLY A 958 43.81 21.09 17.65
C GLY A 958 44.95 21.31 16.65
N THR A 959 45.94 20.41 16.64
CA THR A 959 47.05 20.42 15.69
C THR A 959 46.70 19.59 14.48
N THR A 960 46.39 20.27 13.38
CA THR A 960 46.43 19.74 12.02
C THR A 960 47.83 19.17 11.74
N TYR A 961 47.92 17.94 11.23
CA TYR A 961 49.17 17.39 10.69
C TYR A 961 49.40 17.93 9.30
#